data_AF-A0A524CMC2-F1
#
_entry.id   AF-A0A524CMC2-F1
#
_cell.length_a   1.000
_cell.length_b   1.000
_cell.length_c   1.000
_cell.angle_alpha   90.00
_cell.angle_beta   90.00
_cell.angle_gamma   90.00
#
_symmetry.space_group_name_H-M   'P 1'
#
loop_
_entity.id
_entity.type
_entity.pdbx_description
1 polymer ?
#
loop_
_entity_poly.entity_id
_entity_poly.type
_entity_poly.pdbx_seq_one_letter_code
_entity_poly.pdbx_strand_id
1 'polypeptide(L)'
;MSVAIVTRKFAFIPEGGKLARANTINTIREQFIKFRDLQNIYSKFLVDLVISDPSIVNNHPWEYPNFHLSITKAHRTQFNALKANGTISPEEKLPTDGKARIRKYFYDHFSDLSNPSRNLSRFNTNYQKRVQFIERANQNALQYPFYAVRNWIIRNERLKTIANTLIVFLNSPQQQKIHYRKQGIDTSVPSSSYILEHFLGGKSIHREFLKQFSVDTKFNIFGQFDSPSYEYISGHIGQLRNMILKKGILETAVRVSINQIIAQISQNPTISNGLLERILKCYPEIQKHFLKMYIRLVRIRTTKYAKMRLKKDTSLYGTSFVITFVNEIFDTHDIQDLDQFKAVRDVILNEERILQSEGYKVLSLDEIKAGVLDKTIQFLNAILDNPSLNASRAIFKPSYPRIDFISFDFHGFLDYLSTKLFYELKSQFHSLFLLYGEVDRINRQLIDELQSVQNTIYESTSPPKFKKLSIPLIQPEYMYELDGATRTAQFGMLKRRGKEYSLHISPNQRDRFNDLYEPNFELNRRTQLNKDNLSNPVLKMEGRKLILCQPFKIKMGNAPNTSQREFTSKIEVGVDLGIKHFAVLSVMDKTDPSEPIELQRYFLNQKTLYDMKFNDDTGKFERLTNQRHATNIKLKLVKLRQEHKNIQRLRAEYENHHPAIFHKKTKHYHRSKTESTLWHKIQNINSDIVARLSGLIVQIAKHHRAQFIRFEDLRWSLHQAKREKGKFIAFWQVHWFHSQVQSMTAQNAIRCGIRAVIVDAFMSSQTCAHCHKKGTRLTSNTKLFHCLHCNTTLDADLNAARNIAKQATVKVLPVSFSAEYLCSVDGFQ
;
A
#
# COMPACT_ATOMS: atom_id res chain seq x y z
N MET A 1 -14.02 18.79 21.70
CA MET A 1 -14.06 17.36 21.29
C MET A 1 -14.74 17.27 19.93
N SER A 2 -14.09 16.66 18.92
CA SER A 2 -14.69 16.51 17.60
C SER A 2 -15.87 15.52 17.66
N VAL A 3 -17.05 15.98 17.23
CA VAL A 3 -18.24 15.12 17.14
C VAL A 3 -17.94 14.01 16.12
N ALA A 4 -18.19 12.75 16.49
CA ALA A 4 -18.02 11.63 15.58
C ALA A 4 -18.98 11.77 14.38
N ILE A 5 -18.43 11.75 13.17
CA ILE A 5 -19.20 11.80 11.92
C ILE A 5 -19.28 10.36 11.37
N VAL A 6 -20.34 10.02 10.63
CA VAL A 6 -20.46 8.75 9.87
C VAL A 6 -20.91 9.08 8.46
N THR A 7 -20.14 8.70 7.45
CA THR A 7 -20.56 8.89 6.04
C THR A 7 -21.31 7.66 5.54
N ARG A 8 -22.53 7.85 5.06
CA ARG A 8 -23.33 6.83 4.37
C ARG A 8 -23.39 7.10 2.88
N LYS A 9 -23.50 6.03 2.11
CA LYS A 9 -23.60 6.06 0.65
C LYS A 9 -25.04 5.75 0.22
N PHE A 10 -25.67 6.67 -0.48
CA PHE A 10 -27.00 6.52 -1.04
C PHE A 10 -26.93 6.49 -2.56
N ALA A 11 -27.44 5.43 -3.18
CA ALA A 11 -27.46 5.31 -4.63
C ALA A 11 -28.74 5.96 -5.20
N PHE A 12 -28.57 6.84 -6.18
CA PHE A 12 -29.68 7.44 -6.92
C PHE A 12 -30.01 6.64 -8.18
N ILE A 13 -31.30 6.60 -8.50
CA ILE A 13 -31.83 6.00 -9.72
C ILE A 13 -32.61 7.09 -10.46
N PRO A 14 -32.25 7.38 -11.74
CA PRO A 14 -33.03 8.32 -12.53
C PRO A 14 -34.44 7.80 -12.80
N GLU A 15 -35.39 8.72 -12.99
CA GLU A 15 -36.75 8.39 -13.41
C GLU A 15 -36.81 7.89 -14.86
N GLY A 16 -37.93 7.25 -15.23
CA GLY A 16 -38.18 6.74 -16.58
C GLY A 16 -37.75 5.29 -16.84
N GLY A 17 -37.94 4.84 -18.09
CA GLY A 17 -37.60 3.48 -18.55
C GLY A 17 -36.10 3.21 -18.66
N LYS A 18 -35.72 1.96 -18.94
CA LYS A 18 -34.30 1.50 -18.98
C LYS A 18 -33.40 2.35 -19.88
N LEU A 19 -33.90 2.74 -21.07
CA LEU A 19 -33.15 3.56 -22.03
C LEU A 19 -32.99 5.01 -21.54
N ALA A 20 -34.07 5.63 -21.06
CA ALA A 20 -34.05 6.97 -20.50
C ALA A 20 -33.06 7.07 -19.32
N ARG A 21 -33.11 6.11 -18.38
CA ARG A 21 -32.15 6.01 -17.27
C ARG A 21 -30.71 5.90 -17.74
N ALA A 22 -30.44 5.09 -18.76
CA ALA A 22 -29.10 4.91 -19.29
C ALA A 22 -28.56 6.21 -19.91
N ASN A 23 -29.41 6.92 -20.68
CA ASN A 23 -29.06 8.21 -21.28
C ASN A 23 -28.76 9.26 -20.20
N THR A 24 -29.63 9.40 -19.19
CA THR A 24 -29.41 10.33 -18.07
C THR A 24 -28.09 10.04 -17.34
N ILE A 25 -27.76 8.78 -17.06
CA ILE A 25 -26.50 8.41 -16.38
C ILE A 25 -25.28 8.72 -17.24
N ASN A 26 -25.36 8.51 -18.56
CA ASN A 26 -24.26 8.84 -19.46
C ASN A 26 -24.03 10.36 -19.50
N THR A 27 -25.09 11.16 -19.62
CA THR A 27 -25.00 12.62 -19.57
C THR A 27 -24.41 13.11 -18.24
N ILE A 28 -24.86 12.58 -17.10
CA ILE A 28 -24.29 12.95 -15.79
C ILE A 28 -22.81 12.56 -15.73
N ARG A 29 -22.44 11.37 -16.22
CA ARG A 29 -21.04 10.92 -16.22
C ARG A 29 -20.14 11.86 -17.04
N GLU A 30 -20.58 12.32 -18.21
CA GLU A 30 -19.83 13.28 -19.02
C GLU A 30 -19.55 14.56 -18.24
N GLN A 31 -20.52 15.06 -17.46
CA GLN A 31 -20.33 16.24 -16.60
C GLN A 31 -19.30 15.98 -15.49
N PHE A 32 -19.33 14.81 -14.86
CA PHE A 32 -18.32 14.43 -13.87
C PHE A 32 -16.91 14.31 -14.47
N ILE A 33 -16.80 13.84 -15.73
CA ILE A 33 -15.53 13.78 -16.46
C ILE A 33 -15.01 15.21 -16.69
N LYS A 34 -15.85 16.11 -17.21
CA LYS A 34 -15.51 17.53 -17.41
C LYS A 34 -15.07 18.19 -16.10
N PHE A 35 -15.78 17.94 -15.01
CA PHE A 35 -15.43 18.45 -13.68
C PHE A 35 -14.04 17.98 -13.23
N ARG A 36 -13.78 16.66 -13.29
CA ARG A 36 -12.46 16.09 -12.97
C ARG A 36 -11.36 16.69 -13.84
N ASP A 37 -11.61 16.87 -15.13
CA ASP A 37 -10.62 17.39 -16.08
C ASP A 37 -10.32 18.87 -15.82
N LEU A 38 -11.33 19.66 -15.46
CA LEU A 38 -11.15 21.04 -14.98
C LEU A 38 -10.30 21.09 -13.70
N GLN A 39 -10.55 20.21 -12.74
CA GLN A 39 -9.72 20.12 -11.53
C GLN A 39 -8.25 19.81 -11.87
N ASN A 40 -8.01 18.92 -12.83
CA ASN A 40 -6.66 18.58 -13.29
C ASN A 40 -5.97 19.73 -14.01
N ILE A 41 -6.68 20.45 -14.90
CA ILE A 41 -6.16 21.64 -15.59
C ILE A 41 -5.77 22.71 -14.57
N TYR A 42 -6.64 22.97 -13.59
CA TYR A 42 -6.37 23.98 -12.58
C TYR A 42 -5.23 23.59 -11.63
N SER A 43 -5.15 22.30 -11.23
CA SER A 43 -3.99 21.78 -10.49
C SER A 43 -2.69 21.96 -11.26
N LYS A 44 -2.70 21.72 -12.58
CA LYS A 44 -1.53 21.94 -13.42
C LYS A 44 -1.13 23.42 -13.45
N PHE A 45 -2.08 24.32 -13.69
CA PHE A 45 -1.83 25.77 -13.67
C PHE A 45 -1.21 26.24 -12.35
N LEU A 46 -1.75 25.80 -11.22
CA LEU A 46 -1.22 26.16 -9.91
C LEU A 46 0.21 25.63 -9.68
N VAL A 47 0.52 24.44 -10.20
CA VAL A 47 1.88 23.88 -10.15
C VAL A 47 2.82 24.68 -11.05
N ASP A 48 2.41 25.00 -12.27
CA ASP A 48 3.20 25.80 -13.22
C ASP A 48 3.50 27.19 -12.61
N LEU A 49 2.53 27.77 -11.90
CA LEU A 49 2.69 29.01 -11.16
C LEU A 49 3.74 28.90 -10.03
N VAL A 50 3.68 27.84 -9.22
CA VAL A 50 4.67 27.57 -8.16
C VAL A 50 6.08 27.37 -8.73
N ILE A 51 6.19 26.74 -9.90
CA ILE A 51 7.47 26.55 -10.60
C ILE A 51 8.00 27.91 -11.10
N SER A 52 7.14 28.74 -11.69
CA SER A 52 7.53 30.05 -12.25
C SER A 52 7.87 31.11 -11.19
N ASP A 53 7.27 31.01 -10.00
CA ASP A 53 7.50 31.93 -8.89
C ASP A 53 7.51 31.15 -7.56
N PRO A 54 8.69 30.65 -7.14
CA PRO A 54 8.84 29.88 -5.90
C PRO A 54 8.51 30.68 -4.63
N SER A 55 8.48 32.02 -4.69
CA SER A 55 8.14 32.85 -3.52
C SER A 55 6.73 32.58 -2.99
N ILE A 56 5.84 32.11 -3.88
CA ILE A 56 4.46 31.72 -3.59
C ILE A 56 4.38 30.64 -2.51
N VAL A 57 5.39 29.79 -2.40
CA VAL A 57 5.46 28.69 -1.43
C VAL A 57 5.41 29.20 0.02
N ASN A 58 5.86 30.43 0.27
CA ASN A 58 5.92 31.03 1.61
C ASN A 58 4.61 31.67 2.09
N ASN A 59 3.59 31.76 1.23
CA ASN A 59 2.29 32.32 1.60
C ASN A 59 1.55 31.38 2.58
N HIS A 60 0.71 31.92 3.46
CA HIS A 60 -0.07 31.11 4.38
C HIS A 60 -1.25 30.39 3.69
N PRO A 61 -1.69 29.20 4.16
CA PRO A 61 -2.74 28.39 3.50
C PRO A 61 -4.09 29.07 3.26
N TRP A 62 -4.43 30.13 4.01
CA TRP A 62 -5.65 30.92 3.85
C TRP A 62 -5.48 32.14 2.94
N GLU A 63 -4.26 32.43 2.49
CA GLU A 63 -3.95 33.48 1.51
C GLU A 63 -4.04 32.97 0.08
N TYR A 64 -3.95 31.65 -0.14
CA TYR A 64 -4.11 31.05 -1.47
C TYR A 64 -5.54 31.11 -2.04
N PRO A 65 -6.65 31.01 -1.27
CA PRO A 65 -7.97 31.39 -1.77
C PRO A 65 -8.06 32.85 -2.25
N ASN A 66 -7.14 33.70 -1.76
CA ASN A 66 -7.02 35.13 -2.00
C ASN A 66 -5.70 35.46 -2.72
N PHE A 67 -5.21 34.60 -3.62
CA PHE A 67 -4.03 34.88 -4.42
C PHE A 67 -4.13 36.27 -5.06
N HIS A 68 -3.41 37.23 -4.49
CA HIS A 68 -3.22 38.54 -5.06
C HIS A 68 -2.12 38.42 -6.11
N LEU A 69 -2.42 37.79 -7.25
CA LEU A 69 -1.51 37.83 -8.40
C LEU A 69 -1.61 39.22 -9.03
N SER A 70 -0.56 40.00 -8.88
CA SER A 70 -0.33 41.21 -9.68
C SER A 70 -0.12 40.77 -11.14
N ILE A 71 -0.94 41.30 -12.06
CA ILE A 71 -0.77 41.05 -13.50
C ILE A 71 0.53 41.74 -13.95
N THR A 72 1.60 40.95 -14.07
CA THR A 72 2.91 41.40 -14.54
C THR A 72 2.87 41.81 -16.02
N LYS A 73 3.86 42.59 -16.47
CA LYS A 73 3.99 43.02 -17.87
C LYS A 73 4.06 41.82 -18.83
N ALA A 74 4.75 40.74 -18.44
CA ALA A 74 4.86 39.50 -19.22
C ALA A 74 3.51 38.81 -19.44
N HIS A 75 2.65 38.75 -18.41
CA HIS A 75 1.29 38.21 -18.55
C HIS A 75 0.43 39.03 -19.52
N ARG A 76 0.61 40.36 -19.54
CA ARG A 76 -0.06 41.24 -20.52
C ARG A 76 0.42 40.95 -21.94
N THR A 77 1.72 40.77 -22.12
CA THR A 77 2.31 40.42 -23.42
C THR A 77 1.80 39.08 -23.92
N GLN A 78 1.74 38.06 -23.06
CA GLN A 78 1.24 36.74 -23.43
C GLN A 78 -0.26 36.75 -23.74
N PHE A 79 -1.07 37.47 -22.98
CA PHE A 79 -2.50 37.66 -23.27
C PHE A 79 -2.73 38.38 -24.61
N ASN A 80 -1.91 39.39 -24.92
CA ASN A 80 -1.98 40.09 -26.20
C ASN A 80 -1.51 39.21 -27.37
N ALA A 81 -0.52 38.36 -27.17
CA ALA A 81 -0.09 37.38 -28.17
C ALA A 81 -1.18 36.34 -28.46
N LEU A 82 -1.89 35.88 -27.41
CA LEU A 82 -3.05 34.98 -27.54
C LEU A 82 -4.27 35.65 -28.18
N LYS A 83 -4.38 36.97 -28.14
CA LYS A 83 -5.35 37.72 -28.95
C LYS A 83 -4.93 37.82 -30.40
N ALA A 84 -3.67 38.16 -30.64
CA ALA A 84 -3.13 38.36 -31.98
C ALA A 84 -3.20 37.07 -32.82
N ASN A 85 -3.08 35.91 -32.18
CA ASN A 85 -3.18 34.60 -32.84
C ASN A 85 -4.61 34.01 -32.86
N GLY A 86 -5.62 34.77 -32.43
CA GLY A 86 -7.04 34.36 -32.47
C GLY A 86 -7.46 33.34 -31.40
N THR A 87 -6.59 32.99 -30.45
CA THR A 87 -6.92 32.05 -29.35
C THR A 87 -7.85 32.68 -28.31
N ILE A 88 -7.87 34.02 -28.20
CA ILE A 88 -8.72 34.81 -27.31
C ILE A 88 -9.42 35.90 -28.13
N SER A 89 -10.69 36.20 -27.80
CA SER A 89 -11.47 37.22 -28.49
C SER A 89 -10.80 38.60 -28.49
N PRO A 90 -10.81 39.37 -29.60
CA PRO A 90 -10.26 40.72 -29.66
C PRO A 90 -10.85 41.69 -28.63
N GLU A 91 -12.10 41.46 -28.22
CA GLU A 91 -12.87 42.32 -27.30
C GLU A 91 -12.53 42.11 -25.82
N GLU A 92 -11.83 41.02 -25.49
CA GLU A 92 -11.61 40.56 -24.12
C GLU A 92 -10.56 41.40 -23.37
N LYS A 93 -10.86 42.05 -22.24
CA LYS A 93 -9.87 42.90 -21.53
C LYS A 93 -9.27 42.21 -20.31
N LEU A 94 -7.94 42.30 -20.17
CA LEU A 94 -7.26 41.95 -18.90
C LEU A 94 -7.79 42.87 -17.78
N PRO A 95 -8.14 42.33 -16.60
CA PRO A 95 -8.65 43.14 -15.49
C PRO A 95 -7.62 44.13 -14.95
N THR A 96 -8.08 45.29 -14.46
CA THR A 96 -7.22 46.32 -13.86
C THR A 96 -6.89 46.06 -12.38
N ASP A 97 -7.70 45.27 -11.66
CA ASP A 97 -7.51 44.96 -10.24
C ASP A 97 -7.54 43.45 -9.97
N GLY A 98 -6.49 42.94 -9.33
CA GLY A 98 -6.12 41.51 -9.24
C GLY A 98 -6.91 40.69 -8.20
N LYS A 99 -7.81 41.32 -7.43
CA LYS A 99 -8.37 40.74 -6.19
C LYS A 99 -9.48 39.70 -6.37
N ALA A 100 -10.06 39.51 -7.56
CA ALA A 100 -11.29 38.70 -7.70
C ALA A 100 -11.40 37.76 -8.93
N ARG A 101 -10.42 37.73 -9.87
CA ARG A 101 -10.72 37.28 -11.24
C ARG A 101 -9.98 36.04 -11.78
N ILE A 102 -9.02 35.43 -11.09
CA ILE A 102 -8.43 34.15 -11.59
C ILE A 102 -9.51 33.07 -11.71
N ARG A 103 -10.42 32.98 -10.72
CA ARG A 103 -11.56 32.05 -10.75
C ARG A 103 -12.52 32.32 -11.91
N LYS A 104 -12.72 33.59 -12.26
CA LYS A 104 -13.60 34.04 -13.35
C LYS A 104 -12.95 33.84 -14.72
N TYR A 105 -11.67 34.17 -14.86
CA TYR A 105 -10.88 34.00 -16.08
C TYR A 105 -10.78 32.54 -16.52
N PHE A 106 -10.50 31.62 -15.60
CA PHE A 106 -10.49 30.17 -15.91
C PHE A 106 -11.88 29.64 -16.27
N TYR A 107 -12.93 30.19 -15.67
CA TYR A 107 -14.31 29.84 -16.02
C TYR A 107 -14.63 30.28 -17.46
N ASP A 108 -14.37 31.54 -17.80
CA ASP A 108 -14.67 32.11 -19.12
C ASP A 108 -13.83 31.46 -20.25
N HIS A 109 -12.58 31.06 -19.97
CA HIS A 109 -11.64 30.55 -20.99
C HIS A 109 -11.79 29.04 -21.31
N PHE A 110 -12.23 28.22 -20.35
CA PHE A 110 -12.30 26.75 -20.53
C PHE A 110 -13.73 26.20 -20.65
N SER A 111 -14.75 27.05 -20.51
CA SER A 111 -16.08 26.75 -21.05
C SER A 111 -16.07 26.98 -22.55
N ASP A 112 -16.13 25.91 -23.34
CA ASP A 112 -16.20 25.94 -24.81
C ASP A 112 -17.17 27.03 -25.32
N LEU A 113 -16.63 28.08 -25.96
CA LEU A 113 -17.39 29.19 -26.54
C LEU A 113 -18.30 28.74 -27.71
N SER A 114 -18.01 27.59 -28.34
CA SER A 114 -18.77 27.04 -29.47
C SER A 114 -19.84 26.03 -29.06
N ASN A 115 -19.81 25.55 -27.81
CA ASN A 115 -20.83 24.69 -27.22
C ASN A 115 -21.02 24.97 -25.70
N PRO A 116 -21.37 26.21 -25.32
CA PRO A 116 -21.64 26.55 -23.94
C PRO A 116 -22.98 25.92 -23.55
N SER A 117 -22.96 24.87 -22.73
CA SER A 117 -24.14 24.33 -22.05
C SER A 117 -25.31 23.88 -22.94
N ARG A 118 -25.22 22.69 -23.54
CA ARG A 118 -26.43 21.85 -23.67
C ARG A 118 -26.64 21.18 -22.30
N ASN A 119 -27.65 21.45 -21.47
CA ASN A 119 -28.81 22.34 -21.56
C ASN A 119 -29.41 22.44 -20.13
N LEU A 120 -29.18 23.54 -19.40
CA LEU A 120 -29.88 23.85 -18.13
C LEU A 120 -30.27 25.34 -18.00
N SER A 121 -29.98 26.16 -19.00
CA SER A 121 -29.97 27.62 -18.89
C SER A 121 -30.62 28.34 -20.08
N ARG A 122 -31.64 27.77 -20.73
CA ARG A 122 -32.55 28.59 -21.54
C ARG A 122 -33.45 29.39 -20.61
N PHE A 123 -33.06 30.61 -20.24
CA PHE A 123 -33.90 31.81 -20.08
C PHE A 123 -33.01 33.04 -19.84
N ASN A 124 -33.26 34.09 -20.63
CA ASN A 124 -32.57 35.36 -20.62
C ASN A 124 -33.10 36.27 -19.49
N THR A 125 -32.25 37.10 -18.88
CA THR A 125 -32.59 38.47 -18.43
C THR A 125 -31.42 39.14 -17.69
N ASN A 126 -31.29 40.43 -18.01
CA ASN A 126 -30.44 41.42 -17.33
C ASN A 126 -30.87 41.58 -15.87
N TYR A 127 -29.97 41.27 -14.94
CA TYR A 127 -29.72 41.92 -13.63
C TYR A 127 -28.87 40.98 -12.77
N GLN A 128 -27.87 41.53 -12.09
CA GLN A 128 -26.93 40.82 -11.22
C GLN A 128 -27.60 40.25 -9.96
N LYS A 129 -26.85 39.37 -9.29
CA LYS A 129 -27.12 38.60 -8.04
C LYS A 129 -28.04 37.41 -8.27
N ARG A 130 -27.44 36.23 -8.58
CA ARG A 130 -27.98 34.85 -8.42
C ARG A 130 -27.14 33.84 -9.25
N VAL A 131 -26.15 33.21 -8.63
CA VAL A 131 -25.18 32.28 -9.25
C VAL A 131 -25.87 30.95 -9.67
N GLN A 132 -25.56 30.37 -10.83
CA GLN A 132 -26.15 29.10 -11.32
C GLN A 132 -25.38 27.85 -10.78
N PHE A 133 -25.97 26.64 -10.87
CA PHE A 133 -25.32 25.37 -10.44
C PHE A 133 -23.91 25.22 -10.96
N ILE A 134 -23.74 25.50 -12.25
CA ILE A 134 -22.51 25.31 -12.98
C ILE A 134 -21.43 26.20 -12.36
N GLU A 135 -21.75 27.46 -12.08
CA GLU A 135 -20.83 28.42 -11.49
C GLU A 135 -20.47 28.05 -10.04
N ARG A 136 -21.40 27.49 -9.27
CA ARG A 136 -21.14 26.98 -7.91
C ARG A 136 -20.34 25.68 -7.87
N ALA A 137 -20.68 24.72 -8.73
CA ALA A 137 -19.89 23.50 -8.92
C ALA A 137 -18.47 23.85 -9.38
N ASN A 138 -18.32 24.84 -10.28
CA ASN A 138 -17.02 25.33 -10.71
C ASN A 138 -16.24 26.01 -9.57
N GLN A 139 -16.89 26.78 -8.70
CA GLN A 139 -16.24 27.31 -7.49
C GLN A 139 -15.75 26.20 -6.55
N ASN A 140 -16.54 25.14 -6.36
CA ASN A 140 -16.12 23.94 -5.60
C ASN A 140 -14.98 23.18 -6.32
N ALA A 141 -14.98 23.16 -7.66
CA ALA A 141 -13.94 22.53 -8.47
C ALA A 141 -12.57 23.17 -8.22
N LEU A 142 -12.51 24.46 -7.91
CA LEU A 142 -11.24 25.19 -7.75
C LEU A 142 -10.63 25.04 -6.34
N GLN A 143 -11.43 24.77 -5.32
CA GLN A 143 -10.93 24.66 -3.94
C GLN A 143 -10.11 23.38 -3.68
N TYR A 144 -10.47 22.27 -4.30
CA TYR A 144 -9.79 20.98 -4.10
C TYR A 144 -8.40 20.89 -4.74
N PRO A 145 -8.21 21.31 -6.00
CA PRO A 145 -6.90 21.49 -6.61
C PRO A 145 -5.95 22.29 -5.73
N PHE A 146 -6.44 23.35 -5.08
CA PHE A 146 -5.63 24.15 -4.17
C PHE A 146 -5.08 23.31 -3.00
N TYR A 147 -5.93 22.60 -2.26
CA TYR A 147 -5.46 21.72 -1.18
C TYR A 147 -4.54 20.60 -1.69
N ALA A 148 -4.82 20.08 -2.89
CA ALA A 148 -3.99 19.05 -3.51
C ALA A 148 -2.58 19.59 -3.81
N VAL A 149 -2.49 20.82 -4.36
CA VAL A 149 -1.22 21.50 -4.64
C VAL A 149 -0.51 21.89 -3.35
N ARG A 150 -1.22 22.34 -2.32
CA ARG A 150 -0.65 22.57 -0.98
C ARG A 150 0.02 21.31 -0.41
N ASN A 151 -0.67 20.17 -0.46
CA ASN A 151 -0.12 18.90 0.04
C ASN A 151 1.05 18.43 -0.83
N TRP A 152 1.00 18.70 -2.14
CA TRP A 152 2.11 18.47 -3.06
C TRP A 152 3.34 19.34 -2.72
N ILE A 153 3.16 20.62 -2.37
CA ILE A 153 4.23 21.49 -1.85
C ILE A 153 4.84 20.92 -0.57
N ILE A 154 4.01 20.59 0.44
CA ILE A 154 4.48 20.02 1.72
C ILE A 154 5.33 18.76 1.47
N ARG A 155 4.85 17.89 0.57
CA ARG A 155 5.56 16.68 0.19
C ARG A 155 6.92 17.00 -0.44
N ASN A 156 6.98 17.94 -1.37
CA ASN A 156 8.21 18.30 -2.07
C ASN A 156 9.24 18.95 -1.15
N GLU A 157 8.80 19.82 -0.25
CA GLU A 157 9.68 20.44 0.74
C GLU A 157 10.22 19.40 1.73
N ARG A 158 9.42 18.41 2.11
CA ARG A 158 9.91 17.25 2.87
C ARG A 158 10.95 16.45 2.10
N LEU A 159 10.78 16.26 0.80
CA LEU A 159 11.79 15.59 -0.03
C LEU A 159 13.10 16.40 -0.02
N LYS A 160 13.05 17.73 -0.08
CA LYS A 160 14.23 18.59 0.07
C LYS A 160 14.89 18.45 1.44
N THR A 161 14.11 18.47 2.52
CA THR A 161 14.63 18.27 3.89
C THR A 161 15.31 16.91 4.01
N ILE A 162 14.67 15.85 3.53
CA ILE A 162 15.24 14.49 3.53
C ILE A 162 16.52 14.43 2.70
N ALA A 163 16.55 15.10 1.54
CA ALA A 163 17.76 15.20 0.72
C ALA A 163 18.91 15.86 1.49
N ASN A 164 18.65 16.97 2.19
CA ASN A 164 19.65 17.64 3.04
C ASN A 164 20.18 16.72 4.14
N THR A 165 19.29 16.07 4.88
CA THR A 165 19.69 15.14 5.95
C THR A 165 20.51 13.97 5.39
N LEU A 166 20.17 13.46 4.19
CA LEU A 166 20.99 12.44 3.51
C LEU A 166 22.38 12.96 3.15
N ILE A 167 22.49 14.17 2.59
CA ILE A 167 23.78 14.80 2.26
C ILE A 167 24.64 14.94 3.51
N VAL A 168 24.06 15.37 4.64
CA VAL A 168 24.77 15.46 5.93
C VAL A 168 25.33 14.09 6.34
N PHE A 169 24.54 13.02 6.25
CA PHE A 169 25.04 11.69 6.58
C PHE A 169 26.10 11.16 5.60
N LEU A 170 25.96 11.47 4.31
CA LEU A 170 26.92 11.07 3.27
C LEU A 170 28.27 11.80 3.40
N ASN A 171 28.27 13.03 3.93
CA ASN A 171 29.47 13.80 4.23
C ASN A 171 30.05 13.54 5.62
N SER A 172 29.29 12.89 6.52
CA SER A 172 29.73 12.69 7.89
C SER A 172 30.77 11.55 7.99
N PRO A 173 31.98 11.82 8.51
CA PRO A 173 32.95 10.78 8.82
C PRO A 173 32.60 10.01 10.11
N GLN A 174 31.55 10.45 10.83
CA GLN A 174 31.19 9.87 12.12
C GLN A 174 30.66 8.44 11.97
N GLN A 175 31.07 7.58 12.87
CA GLN A 175 30.47 6.26 13.02
C GLN A 175 29.21 6.36 13.88
N GLN A 176 28.17 5.63 13.48
CA GLN A 176 26.92 5.56 14.22
C GLN A 176 26.75 4.14 14.79
N LYS A 177 26.46 4.07 16.10
CA LYS A 177 26.14 2.80 16.76
C LYS A 177 24.74 2.34 16.34
N ILE A 178 24.67 1.15 15.75
CA ILE A 178 23.42 0.48 15.34
C ILE A 178 23.19 -0.73 16.22
N HIS A 179 22.04 -0.77 16.89
CA HIS A 179 21.63 -1.92 17.69
C HIS A 179 20.77 -2.91 16.87
N TYR A 180 21.34 -4.06 16.51
CA TYR A 180 20.63 -5.11 15.79
C TYR A 180 19.80 -5.98 16.74
N ARG A 181 18.55 -5.57 17.02
CA ARG A 181 17.63 -6.24 17.98
C ARG A 181 17.49 -7.76 17.83
N LYS A 182 17.65 -8.32 16.62
CA LYS A 182 17.55 -9.77 16.37
C LYS A 182 18.80 -10.56 16.74
N GLN A 183 19.95 -9.89 16.71
CA GLN A 183 21.26 -10.49 16.99
C GLN A 183 21.75 -10.10 18.38
N GLY A 184 21.19 -9.04 19.00
CA GLY A 184 21.60 -8.56 20.31
C GLY A 184 22.97 -7.88 20.30
N ILE A 185 23.44 -7.46 19.12
CA ILE A 185 24.80 -6.93 18.91
C ILE A 185 24.69 -5.44 18.54
N ASP A 186 25.51 -4.63 19.19
CA ASP A 186 25.81 -3.27 18.77
C ASP A 186 26.95 -3.29 17.76
N THR A 187 26.73 -2.66 16.61
CA THR A 187 27.78 -2.52 15.58
C THR A 187 27.95 -1.04 15.27
N SER A 188 29.20 -0.59 15.28
CA SER A 188 29.56 0.76 14.82
C SER A 188 29.79 0.71 13.32
N VAL A 189 29.09 1.55 12.56
CA VAL A 189 29.26 1.64 11.09
C VAL A 189 29.47 3.09 10.66
N PRO A 190 30.32 3.38 9.67
CA PRO A 190 30.43 4.71 9.08
C PRO A 190 29.09 5.15 8.49
N SER A 191 28.64 6.36 8.86
CA SER A 191 27.33 6.89 8.44
C SER A 191 27.19 6.97 6.91
N SER A 192 28.24 7.43 6.23
CA SER A 192 28.29 7.56 4.77
C SER A 192 28.15 6.22 4.05
N SER A 193 28.96 5.24 4.45
CA SER A 193 28.94 3.87 3.89
C SER A 193 27.58 3.20 4.11
N TYR A 194 27.02 3.32 5.32
CA TYR A 194 25.71 2.78 5.65
C TYR A 194 24.60 3.40 4.79
N ILE A 195 24.56 4.73 4.69
CA ILE A 195 23.53 5.42 3.91
C ILE A 195 23.68 5.12 2.43
N LEU A 196 24.89 5.11 1.88
CA LEU A 196 25.13 4.79 0.48
C LEU A 196 24.58 3.40 0.13
N GLU A 197 24.95 2.38 0.90
CA GLU A 197 24.51 1.01 0.68
C GLU A 197 22.99 0.86 0.82
N HIS A 198 22.41 1.41 1.89
CA HIS A 198 20.98 1.26 2.16
C HIS A 198 20.11 2.06 1.20
N PHE A 199 20.54 3.28 0.87
CA PHE A 199 19.84 4.16 -0.07
C PHE A 199 19.85 3.53 -1.47
N LEU A 200 21.01 3.29 -2.07
CA LEU A 200 21.11 2.74 -3.43
C LEU A 200 20.60 1.30 -3.52
N GLY A 201 20.84 0.48 -2.49
CA GLY A 201 20.34 -0.89 -2.43
C GLY A 201 18.84 -1.00 -2.18
N GLY A 202 18.20 0.11 -1.82
CA GLY A 202 16.79 0.15 -1.50
C GLY A 202 16.39 -0.73 -0.33
N LYS A 203 17.30 -0.84 0.63
CA LYS A 203 17.09 -1.51 1.91
C LYS A 203 16.38 -0.54 2.86
N SER A 204 15.75 -1.06 3.90
CA SER A 204 15.17 -0.22 4.95
C SER A 204 16.29 0.51 5.70
N ILE A 205 16.10 1.80 5.98
CA ILE A 205 17.01 2.57 6.83
C ILE A 205 16.71 2.26 8.30
N HIS A 206 17.77 2.10 9.09
CA HIS A 206 17.66 1.76 10.51
C HIS A 206 16.98 2.88 11.29
N ARG A 207 16.28 2.52 12.38
CA ARG A 207 15.47 3.45 13.17
C ARG A 207 16.27 4.63 13.72
N GLU A 208 17.53 4.41 14.09
CA GLU A 208 18.41 5.47 14.61
C GLU A 208 18.65 6.58 13.58
N PHE A 209 18.83 6.25 12.30
CA PHE A 209 18.93 7.26 11.24
C PHE A 209 17.56 7.93 10.99
N LEU A 210 16.47 7.13 10.99
CA LEU A 210 15.10 7.64 10.81
C LEU A 210 14.66 8.65 11.87
N LYS A 211 15.24 8.63 13.07
CA LYS A 211 14.97 9.64 14.11
C LYS A 211 15.35 11.03 13.63
N GLN A 212 16.52 11.20 13.03
CA GLN A 212 16.96 12.51 12.55
C GLN A 212 16.03 13.05 11.46
N PHE A 213 15.70 12.23 10.46
CA PHE A 213 14.72 12.60 9.43
C PHE A 213 13.35 12.99 10.03
N SER A 214 12.90 12.29 11.08
CA SER A 214 11.65 12.60 11.76
C SER A 214 11.71 13.91 12.54
N VAL A 215 12.86 14.28 13.08
CA VAL A 215 13.08 15.57 13.76
C VAL A 215 13.06 16.69 12.72
N ASP A 216 13.81 16.52 11.62
CA ASP A 216 13.93 17.54 10.59
C ASP A 216 12.61 17.79 9.84
N THR A 217 11.72 16.79 9.78
CA THR A 217 10.41 16.87 9.10
C THR A 217 9.21 17.08 10.04
N LYS A 218 9.47 17.38 11.33
CA LYS A 218 8.47 17.55 12.41
C LYS A 218 7.52 18.72 12.16
N PHE A 219 7.99 19.74 11.48
CA PHE A 219 7.18 20.88 11.05
C PHE A 219 7.12 20.90 9.53
N ASN A 220 5.94 21.17 8.97
CA ASN A 220 5.84 21.42 7.54
C ASN A 220 6.27 22.86 7.21
N ILE A 221 6.42 23.16 5.91
CA ILE A 221 6.85 24.49 5.44
C ILE A 221 5.94 25.65 5.91
N PHE A 222 4.70 25.35 6.32
CA PHE A 222 3.76 26.34 6.85
C PHE A 222 3.80 26.46 8.38
N GLY A 223 4.83 25.91 9.03
CA GLY A 223 5.02 25.95 10.49
C GLY A 223 4.07 25.06 11.28
N GLN A 224 3.28 24.20 10.63
CA GLN A 224 2.35 23.32 11.33
C GLN A 224 3.08 22.06 11.78
N PHE A 225 2.83 21.66 13.03
CA PHE A 225 3.28 20.38 13.54
C PHE A 225 2.63 19.25 12.75
N ASP A 226 3.46 18.39 12.16
CA ASP A 226 3.02 17.20 11.46
C ASP A 226 4.06 16.10 11.74
N SER A 227 3.63 14.99 12.34
CA SER A 227 4.52 13.92 12.80
C SER A 227 4.44 12.74 11.81
N PRO A 228 5.24 12.78 10.72
CA PRO A 228 5.21 11.72 9.72
C PRO A 228 5.67 10.39 10.33
N SER A 229 5.00 9.31 9.95
CA SER A 229 5.41 7.97 10.34
C SER A 229 6.76 7.59 9.71
N TYR A 230 7.49 6.66 10.33
CA TYR A 230 8.74 6.14 9.76
C TYR A 230 8.54 5.50 8.39
N GLU A 231 7.37 4.90 8.15
CA GLU A 231 6.98 4.34 6.86
C GLU A 231 6.81 5.44 5.80
N TYR A 232 6.18 6.56 6.17
CA TYR A 232 6.03 7.71 5.29
C TYR A 232 7.41 8.26 4.88
N ILE A 233 8.32 8.44 5.85
CA ILE A 233 9.70 8.88 5.60
C ILE A 233 10.44 7.89 4.70
N SER A 234 10.38 6.58 5.02
CA SER A 234 11.03 5.54 4.20
C SER A 234 10.51 5.52 2.76
N GLY A 235 9.21 5.77 2.56
CA GLY A 235 8.62 5.92 1.23
C GLY A 235 9.18 7.12 0.47
N HIS A 236 9.36 8.26 1.14
CA HIS A 236 9.94 9.47 0.55
C HIS A 236 11.41 9.27 0.16
N ILE A 237 12.19 8.59 1.00
CA ILE A 237 13.57 8.21 0.68
C ILE A 237 13.60 7.30 -0.55
N GLY A 238 12.70 6.31 -0.63
CA GLY A 238 12.57 5.45 -1.81
C GLY A 238 12.19 6.21 -3.08
N GLN A 239 11.32 7.22 -2.96
CA GLN A 239 10.98 8.12 -4.06
C GLN A 239 12.21 8.91 -4.53
N LEU A 240 12.93 9.54 -3.59
CA LEU A 240 14.12 10.34 -3.89
C LEU A 240 15.16 9.50 -4.64
N ARG A 241 15.41 8.27 -4.18
CA ARG A 241 16.27 7.30 -4.86
C ARG A 241 15.84 7.05 -6.30
N ASN A 242 14.55 6.82 -6.53
CA ASN A 242 14.05 6.55 -7.88
C ASN A 242 14.18 7.78 -8.80
N MET A 243 14.11 8.99 -8.27
CA MET A 243 14.33 10.23 -9.04
C MET A 243 15.79 10.36 -9.50
N ILE A 244 16.74 10.06 -8.60
CA ILE A 244 18.19 10.04 -8.87
C ILE A 244 18.51 8.98 -9.94
N LEU A 245 18.10 7.73 -9.70
CA LEU A 245 18.36 6.62 -10.63
C LEU A 245 17.78 6.83 -12.05
N LYS A 246 16.79 7.71 -12.22
CA LYS A 246 16.21 8.04 -13.52
C LYS A 246 17.08 9.02 -14.33
N LYS A 247 17.92 9.85 -13.70
CA LYS A 247 18.79 10.82 -14.39
C LYS A 247 19.95 10.14 -15.13
N GLY A 248 20.43 9.00 -14.64
CA GLY A 248 21.44 8.18 -15.31
C GLY A 248 22.90 8.65 -15.19
N ILE A 249 23.21 9.73 -14.45
CA ILE A 249 24.59 10.21 -14.31
C ILE A 249 25.38 9.30 -13.34
N LEU A 250 24.75 8.91 -12.23
CA LEU A 250 25.27 7.94 -11.25
C LEU A 250 25.58 6.60 -11.90
N GLU A 251 24.81 6.23 -12.92
CA GLU A 251 25.01 5.01 -13.69
C GLU A 251 26.35 5.05 -14.45
N THR A 252 26.69 6.19 -15.05
CA THR A 252 27.99 6.42 -15.69
C THR A 252 29.14 6.33 -14.68
N ALA A 253 29.00 6.97 -13.51
CA ALA A 253 30.04 6.92 -12.47
C ALA A 253 30.28 5.49 -11.96
N VAL A 254 29.21 4.72 -11.72
CA VAL A 254 29.32 3.31 -11.31
C VAL A 254 29.99 2.46 -12.38
N ARG A 255 29.69 2.68 -13.68
CA ARG A 255 30.34 1.96 -14.79
C ARG A 255 31.84 2.25 -14.88
N VAL A 256 32.24 3.51 -14.67
CA VAL A 256 33.67 3.89 -14.58
C VAL A 256 34.34 3.16 -13.43
N SER A 257 33.73 3.16 -12.23
CA SER A 257 34.27 2.40 -11.09
C SER A 257 34.35 0.90 -11.34
N ILE A 258 33.37 0.31 -12.04
CA ILE A 258 33.41 -1.11 -12.43
C ILE A 258 34.61 -1.40 -13.33
N ASN A 259 34.84 -0.59 -14.37
CA ASN A 259 36.00 -0.72 -15.26
C ASN A 259 37.32 -0.68 -14.47
N GLN A 260 37.44 0.27 -13.53
CA GLN A 260 38.63 0.41 -12.68
C GLN A 260 38.84 -0.79 -11.77
N ILE A 261 37.77 -1.29 -11.16
CA ILE A 261 37.80 -2.48 -10.30
C ILE A 261 38.22 -3.72 -11.10
N ILE A 262 37.69 -3.93 -12.31
CA ILE A 262 38.11 -5.05 -13.16
C ILE A 262 39.61 -4.97 -13.45
N ALA A 263 40.11 -3.80 -13.87
CA ALA A 263 41.53 -3.61 -14.14
C ALA A 263 42.40 -3.91 -12.91
N GLN A 264 41.98 -3.44 -11.73
CA GLN A 264 42.69 -3.68 -10.47
C GLN A 264 42.63 -5.13 -10.00
N ILE A 265 41.51 -5.83 -10.18
CA ILE A 265 41.39 -7.28 -9.89
C ILE A 265 42.35 -8.07 -10.79
N SER A 266 42.39 -7.76 -12.08
CA SER A 266 43.26 -8.44 -13.05
C SER A 266 44.75 -8.21 -12.77
N GLN A 267 45.13 -7.03 -12.26
CA GLN A 267 46.51 -6.70 -11.90
C GLN A 267 46.93 -7.26 -10.53
N ASN A 268 46.05 -7.18 -9.53
CA ASN A 268 46.34 -7.63 -8.17
C ASN A 268 45.08 -8.19 -7.46
N PRO A 269 44.85 -9.51 -7.49
CA PRO A 269 43.67 -10.13 -6.89
C PRO A 269 43.73 -10.20 -5.36
N THR A 270 44.82 -9.78 -4.71
CA THR A 270 45.04 -9.93 -3.25
C THR A 270 43.90 -9.34 -2.41
N ILE A 271 43.37 -8.18 -2.80
CA ILE A 271 42.26 -7.51 -2.09
C ILE A 271 40.98 -8.36 -2.15
N SER A 272 40.62 -8.84 -3.34
CA SER A 272 39.45 -9.70 -3.53
C SER A 272 39.63 -11.06 -2.85
N ASN A 273 40.85 -11.62 -2.89
CA ASN A 273 41.21 -12.85 -2.18
C ASN A 273 41.06 -12.71 -0.66
N GLY A 274 41.48 -11.60 -0.06
CA GLY A 274 41.30 -11.35 1.37
C GLY A 274 39.82 -11.21 1.78
N LEU A 275 38.95 -10.71 0.90
CA LEU A 275 37.50 -10.73 1.13
C LEU A 275 36.93 -12.14 0.99
N LEU A 276 37.34 -12.89 -0.03
CA LEU A 276 36.95 -14.29 -0.21
C LEU A 276 37.38 -15.14 0.98
N GLU A 277 38.60 -14.99 1.50
CA GLU A 277 39.07 -15.71 2.69
C GLU A 277 38.19 -15.49 3.91
N ARG A 278 37.69 -14.26 4.12
CA ARG A 278 36.72 -13.99 5.18
C ARG A 278 35.41 -14.74 4.98
N ILE A 279 34.92 -14.84 3.74
CA ILE A 279 33.73 -15.63 3.40
C ILE A 279 33.99 -17.12 3.62
N LEU A 280 35.13 -17.63 3.14
CA LEU A 280 35.51 -19.03 3.23
C LEU A 280 35.63 -19.49 4.69
N LYS A 281 36.15 -18.63 5.59
CA LYS A 281 36.23 -18.90 7.05
C LYS A 281 34.87 -19.15 7.71
N CYS A 282 33.76 -18.72 7.11
CA CYS A 282 32.42 -19.01 7.62
C CYS A 282 31.96 -20.46 7.36
N TYR A 283 32.68 -21.23 6.54
CA TYR A 283 32.29 -22.57 6.12
C TYR A 283 33.35 -23.61 6.51
N PRO A 284 33.14 -24.40 7.59
CA PRO A 284 34.02 -25.52 7.90
C PRO A 284 33.88 -26.60 6.81
N GLU A 285 35.01 -27.18 6.36
CA GLU A 285 35.06 -28.23 5.34
C GLU A 285 34.30 -27.86 4.06
N ILE A 286 34.70 -26.77 3.40
CA ILE A 286 33.89 -26.08 2.39
C ILE A 286 33.38 -26.98 1.26
N GLN A 287 34.24 -27.85 0.72
CA GLN A 287 33.89 -28.76 -0.36
C GLN A 287 32.78 -29.72 0.07
N LYS A 288 32.97 -30.37 1.23
CA LYS A 288 32.01 -31.31 1.81
C LYS A 288 30.70 -30.63 2.20
N HIS A 289 30.77 -29.41 2.73
CA HIS A 289 29.59 -28.61 3.07
C HIS A 289 28.72 -28.34 1.84
N PHE A 290 29.32 -27.80 0.77
CA PHE A 290 28.58 -27.46 -0.44
C PHE A 290 28.17 -28.68 -1.26
N LEU A 291 28.92 -29.79 -1.22
CA LEU A 291 28.54 -31.04 -1.89
C LEU A 291 27.24 -31.59 -1.30
N LYS A 292 27.13 -31.65 0.03
CA LYS A 292 25.90 -32.04 0.72
C LYS A 292 24.72 -31.13 0.34
N MET A 293 24.94 -29.82 0.26
CA MET A 293 23.91 -28.88 -0.18
C MET A 293 23.50 -29.10 -1.64
N TYR A 294 24.47 -29.32 -2.52
CA TYR A 294 24.27 -29.57 -3.95
C TYR A 294 23.40 -30.81 -4.16
N ILE A 295 23.80 -31.96 -3.63
CA ILE A 295 23.06 -33.23 -3.72
C ILE A 295 21.64 -33.08 -3.17
N ARG A 296 21.50 -32.47 -1.98
CA ARG A 296 20.20 -32.21 -1.38
C ARG A 296 19.30 -31.37 -2.29
N LEU A 297 19.84 -30.31 -2.90
CA LEU A 297 19.07 -29.45 -3.80
C LEU A 297 18.71 -30.19 -5.08
N VAL A 298 19.62 -30.93 -5.71
CA VAL A 298 19.32 -31.74 -6.90
C VAL A 298 18.16 -32.69 -6.61
N ARG A 299 18.22 -33.46 -5.50
CA ARG A 299 17.14 -34.38 -5.07
C ARG A 299 15.81 -33.68 -4.88
N ILE A 300 15.78 -32.51 -4.24
CA ILE A 300 14.54 -31.73 -4.05
C ILE A 300 13.94 -31.31 -5.40
N ARG A 301 14.77 -30.87 -6.35
CA ARG A 301 14.30 -30.37 -7.65
C ARG A 301 13.79 -31.49 -8.55
N THR A 302 14.54 -32.58 -8.66
CA THR A 302 14.14 -33.76 -9.44
C THR A 302 12.86 -34.36 -8.88
N THR A 303 12.74 -34.52 -7.55
CA THR A 303 11.49 -34.98 -6.90
C THR A 303 10.30 -34.09 -7.24
N LYS A 304 10.50 -32.76 -7.22
CA LYS A 304 9.43 -31.81 -7.54
C LYS A 304 8.93 -32.00 -8.97
N TYR A 305 9.84 -32.14 -9.93
CA TYR A 305 9.48 -32.33 -11.34
C TYR A 305 8.91 -33.72 -11.60
N ALA A 306 9.44 -34.78 -10.98
CA ALA A 306 8.86 -36.12 -11.04
C ALA A 306 7.38 -36.14 -10.58
N LYS A 307 7.06 -35.48 -9.46
CA LYS A 307 5.66 -35.29 -9.02
C LYS A 307 4.80 -34.59 -10.07
N MET A 308 5.37 -33.65 -10.82
CA MET A 308 4.65 -32.96 -11.89
C MET A 308 4.44 -33.86 -13.10
N ARG A 309 5.42 -34.70 -13.45
CA ARG A 309 5.34 -35.67 -14.56
C ARG A 309 4.30 -36.75 -14.26
N LEU A 310 4.39 -37.41 -13.09
CA LEU A 310 3.40 -38.39 -12.60
C LEU A 310 1.97 -37.84 -12.59
N LYS A 311 1.79 -36.56 -12.26
CA LYS A 311 0.46 -35.94 -12.23
C LYS A 311 -0.10 -35.66 -13.63
N LYS A 312 0.76 -35.31 -14.58
CA LYS A 312 0.35 -34.91 -15.92
C LYS A 312 0.26 -36.07 -16.90
N ASP A 313 0.97 -37.15 -16.60
CA ASP A 313 1.10 -38.33 -17.45
C ASP A 313 1.63 -38.00 -18.86
N THR A 314 2.46 -36.96 -18.95
CA THR A 314 3.05 -36.47 -20.22
C THR A 314 4.41 -35.82 -19.95
N SER A 315 5.26 -35.73 -20.98
CA SER A 315 6.59 -35.12 -20.90
C SER A 315 6.55 -33.68 -20.40
N LEU A 316 7.51 -33.34 -19.55
CA LEU A 316 7.65 -32.00 -19.03
C LEU A 316 8.30 -31.12 -20.10
N TYR A 317 7.69 -29.96 -20.35
CA TYR A 317 8.24 -28.95 -21.25
C TYR A 317 9.30 -28.10 -20.53
N GLY A 318 10.47 -27.94 -21.16
CA GLY A 318 11.54 -27.04 -20.70
C GLY A 318 12.94 -27.56 -21.05
N THR A 319 13.91 -26.66 -21.15
CA THR A 319 15.30 -26.95 -21.55
C THR A 319 16.26 -27.13 -20.37
N SER A 320 15.79 -27.01 -19.12
CA SER A 320 16.69 -27.14 -17.97
C SER A 320 17.17 -28.58 -17.82
N PHE A 321 18.45 -28.77 -17.49
CA PHE A 321 19.06 -30.10 -17.29
C PHE A 321 18.26 -31.02 -16.37
N VAL A 322 17.69 -30.46 -15.28
CA VAL A 322 16.84 -31.22 -14.34
C VAL A 322 15.56 -31.77 -14.99
N ILE A 323 14.96 -31.03 -15.92
CA ILE A 323 13.76 -31.47 -16.64
C ILE A 323 14.14 -32.56 -17.63
N THR A 324 15.21 -32.37 -18.40
CA THR A 324 15.73 -33.37 -19.34
C THR A 324 16.00 -34.69 -18.62
N PHE A 325 16.76 -34.65 -17.52
CA PHE A 325 17.06 -35.82 -16.70
C PHE A 325 15.80 -36.50 -16.13
N VAL A 326 14.82 -35.73 -15.66
CA VAL A 326 13.57 -36.32 -15.16
C VAL A 326 12.80 -36.99 -16.31
N ASN A 327 12.70 -36.36 -17.48
CA ASN A 327 12.06 -37.01 -18.62
C ASN A 327 12.80 -38.30 -18.99
N GLU A 328 14.13 -38.25 -19.10
CA GLU A 328 14.99 -39.39 -19.42
C GLU A 328 14.79 -40.58 -18.47
N ILE A 329 14.73 -40.35 -17.15
CA ILE A 329 14.44 -41.45 -16.18
C ILE A 329 13.08 -42.09 -16.46
N PHE A 330 12.04 -41.28 -16.70
CA PHE A 330 10.70 -41.80 -16.99
C PHE A 330 10.60 -42.46 -18.37
N ASP A 331 11.45 -42.07 -19.32
CA ASP A 331 11.46 -42.60 -20.68
C ASP A 331 12.27 -43.92 -20.75
N THR A 332 13.24 -44.10 -19.85
CA THR A 332 14.14 -45.26 -19.80
C THR A 332 13.76 -46.32 -18.77
N HIS A 333 12.97 -45.95 -17.75
CA HIS A 333 12.55 -46.85 -16.67
C HIS A 333 11.03 -46.82 -16.54
N ASP A 334 10.42 -47.96 -16.22
CA ASP A 334 8.98 -48.05 -15.94
C ASP A 334 8.67 -47.50 -14.54
N ILE A 335 8.44 -46.18 -14.46
CA ILE A 335 8.20 -45.45 -13.21
C ILE A 335 6.70 -45.20 -13.02
N GLN A 336 6.08 -45.96 -12.11
CA GLN A 336 4.66 -45.88 -11.76
C GLN A 336 4.40 -44.96 -10.57
N ASP A 337 5.38 -44.82 -9.66
CA ASP A 337 5.25 -44.00 -8.47
C ASP A 337 6.50 -43.19 -8.12
N LEU A 338 6.37 -42.36 -7.10
CA LEU A 338 7.45 -41.47 -6.69
C LEU A 338 8.60 -42.19 -5.97
N ASP A 339 8.34 -43.32 -5.31
CA ASP A 339 9.36 -44.04 -4.57
C ASP A 339 10.26 -44.85 -5.50
N GLN A 340 9.69 -45.45 -6.55
CA GLN A 340 10.43 -46.02 -7.69
C GLN A 340 11.33 -44.97 -8.35
N PHE A 341 10.79 -43.76 -8.64
CA PHE A 341 11.60 -42.67 -9.19
C PHE A 341 12.78 -42.31 -8.29
N LYS A 342 12.56 -42.21 -6.96
CA LYS A 342 13.62 -41.86 -6.01
C LYS A 342 14.70 -42.92 -5.97
N ALA A 343 14.35 -44.21 -6.01
CA ALA A 343 15.31 -45.31 -6.01
C ALA A 343 16.25 -45.22 -7.21
N VAL A 344 15.71 -45.12 -8.42
CA VAL A 344 16.50 -44.97 -9.66
C VAL A 344 17.36 -43.70 -9.61
N ARG A 345 16.75 -42.57 -9.24
CA ARG A 345 17.46 -41.30 -9.11
C ARG A 345 18.64 -41.39 -8.16
N ASP A 346 18.47 -41.98 -6.98
CA ASP A 346 19.50 -41.97 -5.93
C ASP A 346 20.68 -42.89 -6.27
N VAL A 347 20.47 -43.93 -7.07
CA VAL A 347 21.55 -44.72 -7.69
C VAL A 347 22.35 -43.84 -8.66
N ILE A 348 21.68 -43.09 -9.53
CA ILE A 348 22.34 -42.25 -10.55
C ILE A 348 23.05 -41.03 -9.92
N LEU A 349 22.46 -40.42 -8.89
CA LEU A 349 22.98 -39.23 -8.19
C LEU A 349 23.88 -39.59 -6.99
N ASN A 350 24.58 -40.72 -7.03
CA ASN A 350 25.45 -41.16 -5.94
C ASN A 350 26.54 -40.11 -5.65
N GLU A 351 26.64 -39.67 -4.38
CA GLU A 351 27.64 -38.72 -3.90
C GLU A 351 29.07 -39.24 -4.07
N GLU A 352 29.27 -40.56 -3.96
CA GLU A 352 30.58 -41.20 -4.13
C GLU A 352 31.18 -40.95 -5.50
N ARG A 353 30.35 -40.83 -6.55
CA ARG A 353 30.82 -40.54 -7.91
C ARG A 353 31.56 -39.21 -7.99
N ILE A 354 31.11 -38.19 -7.25
CA ILE A 354 31.78 -36.90 -7.20
C ILE A 354 33.01 -36.98 -6.30
N LEU A 355 32.91 -37.62 -5.13
CA LEU A 355 34.02 -37.79 -4.19
C LEU A 355 35.21 -38.56 -4.78
N GLN A 356 34.95 -39.54 -5.63
CA GLN A 356 35.98 -40.37 -6.26
C GLN A 356 36.64 -39.71 -7.47
N SER A 357 36.03 -38.65 -8.03
CA SER A 357 36.57 -37.93 -9.17
C SER A 357 37.93 -37.31 -8.83
N GLU A 358 38.87 -37.38 -9.77
CA GLU A 358 40.22 -36.81 -9.61
C GLU A 358 40.15 -35.30 -9.34
N GLY A 359 39.27 -34.60 -10.07
CA GLY A 359 39.04 -33.17 -9.88
C GLY A 359 38.58 -32.80 -8.47
N TYR A 360 37.76 -33.62 -7.80
CA TYR A 360 37.37 -33.35 -6.41
C TYR A 360 38.53 -33.51 -5.43
N LYS A 361 39.42 -34.49 -5.66
CA LYS A 361 40.56 -34.78 -4.78
C LYS A 361 41.64 -33.71 -4.84
N VAL A 362 41.85 -33.11 -6.01
CA VAL A 362 42.90 -32.10 -6.25
C VAL A 362 42.38 -30.67 -6.03
N LEU A 363 41.05 -30.48 -5.93
CA LEU A 363 40.43 -29.16 -5.79
C LEU A 363 41.04 -28.37 -4.62
N SER A 364 41.76 -27.29 -4.93
CA SER A 364 42.39 -26.43 -3.94
C SER A 364 41.54 -25.20 -3.60
N LEU A 365 41.85 -24.53 -2.49
CA LEU A 365 41.20 -23.26 -2.15
C LEU A 365 41.50 -22.17 -3.21
N ASP A 366 42.66 -22.22 -3.83
CA ASP A 366 43.07 -21.23 -4.84
C ASP A 366 42.31 -21.42 -6.15
N GLU A 367 42.04 -22.66 -6.57
CA GLU A 367 41.14 -22.95 -7.70
C GLU A 367 39.70 -22.48 -7.43
N ILE A 368 39.20 -22.68 -6.21
CA ILE A 368 37.88 -22.17 -5.81
C ILE A 368 37.86 -20.63 -5.87
N LYS A 369 38.88 -19.96 -5.33
CA LYS A 369 38.99 -18.49 -5.40
C LYS A 369 39.03 -18.01 -6.85
N ALA A 370 39.85 -18.64 -7.70
CA ALA A 370 39.96 -18.32 -9.11
C ALA A 370 38.61 -18.44 -9.84
N GLY A 371 37.86 -19.53 -9.62
CA GLY A 371 36.53 -19.71 -10.21
C GLY A 371 35.49 -18.68 -9.75
N VAL A 372 35.58 -18.20 -8.50
CA VAL A 372 34.71 -17.12 -7.99
C VAL A 372 35.10 -15.77 -8.59
N LEU A 373 36.40 -15.48 -8.74
CA LEU A 373 36.90 -14.26 -9.37
C LEU A 373 36.52 -14.20 -10.85
N ASP A 374 36.67 -15.30 -11.59
CA ASP A 374 36.26 -15.40 -12.98
C ASP A 374 34.75 -15.08 -13.15
N LYS A 375 33.88 -15.70 -12.34
CA LYS A 375 32.45 -15.36 -12.32
C LYS A 375 32.17 -13.90 -11.94
N THR A 376 33.01 -13.31 -11.09
CA THR A 376 32.90 -11.90 -10.70
C THR A 376 33.23 -10.99 -11.87
N ILE A 377 34.35 -11.23 -12.55
CA ILE A 377 34.77 -10.48 -13.75
C ILE A 377 33.73 -10.63 -14.86
N GLN A 378 33.26 -11.85 -15.14
CA GLN A 378 32.20 -12.11 -16.12
C GLN A 378 30.93 -11.31 -15.81
N PHE A 379 30.52 -11.27 -14.54
CA PHE A 379 29.35 -10.50 -14.13
C PHE A 379 29.54 -8.99 -14.31
N LEU A 380 30.72 -8.47 -13.96
CA LEU A 380 31.04 -7.05 -14.09
C LEU A 380 31.16 -6.64 -15.57
N ASN A 381 31.80 -7.45 -16.41
CA ASN A 381 31.86 -7.25 -17.86
C ASN A 381 30.46 -7.28 -18.48
N ALA A 382 29.61 -8.23 -18.09
CA ALA A 382 28.23 -8.28 -18.59
C ALA A 382 27.41 -7.02 -18.27
N ILE A 383 27.72 -6.30 -17.17
CA ILE A 383 27.11 -4.99 -16.89
C ILE A 383 27.62 -3.93 -17.87
N LEU A 384 28.93 -3.90 -18.12
CA LEU A 384 29.57 -2.94 -19.01
C LEU A 384 29.10 -3.13 -20.46
N ASP A 385 29.08 -4.36 -20.94
CA ASP A 385 28.74 -4.75 -22.31
C ASP A 385 27.25 -4.55 -22.65
N ASN A 386 26.40 -4.43 -21.63
CA ASN A 386 24.97 -4.25 -21.82
C ASN A 386 24.50 -2.86 -21.35
N PRO A 387 24.31 -1.90 -22.27
CA PRO A 387 23.83 -0.55 -21.95
C PRO A 387 22.44 -0.53 -21.32
N SER A 388 21.61 -1.56 -21.55
CA SER A 388 20.25 -1.63 -21.01
C SER A 388 20.20 -2.10 -19.55
N LEU A 389 21.29 -2.69 -19.03
CA LEU A 389 21.40 -3.07 -17.62
C LEU A 389 21.73 -1.84 -16.76
N ASN A 390 21.01 -1.68 -15.67
CA ASN A 390 21.30 -0.64 -14.69
C ASN A 390 22.33 -1.15 -13.68
N ALA A 391 23.59 -0.73 -13.83
CA ALA A 391 24.77 -1.06 -13.04
C ALA A 391 24.58 -0.70 -11.57
N SER A 392 24.09 0.51 -11.26
CA SER A 392 23.83 0.92 -9.88
C SER A 392 22.86 -0.04 -9.17
N ARG A 393 21.77 -0.45 -9.83
CA ARG A 393 20.87 -1.48 -9.32
C ARG A 393 21.53 -2.86 -9.26
N ALA A 394 22.35 -3.24 -10.24
CA ALA A 394 23.02 -4.54 -10.29
C ALA A 394 24.02 -4.72 -9.13
N ILE A 395 24.73 -3.65 -8.75
CA ILE A 395 25.74 -3.63 -7.67
C ILE A 395 25.09 -3.48 -6.30
N PHE A 396 24.23 -2.47 -6.11
CA PHE A 396 23.70 -2.13 -4.78
C PHE A 396 22.41 -2.89 -4.43
N LYS A 397 21.64 -3.32 -5.45
CA LYS A 397 20.42 -4.13 -5.30
C LYS A 397 20.51 -5.44 -6.11
N PRO A 398 21.52 -6.28 -5.82
CA PRO A 398 21.79 -7.48 -6.60
C PRO A 398 20.60 -8.44 -6.61
N SER A 399 20.32 -9.00 -7.79
CA SER A 399 19.41 -10.14 -7.93
C SER A 399 20.17 -11.45 -7.73
N TYR A 400 19.51 -12.42 -7.11
CA TYR A 400 20.03 -13.76 -6.91
C TYR A 400 19.10 -14.72 -7.64
N PRO A 401 19.29 -14.91 -8.96
CA PRO A 401 18.51 -15.89 -9.70
C PRO A 401 18.74 -17.28 -9.09
N ARG A 402 17.83 -18.19 -9.39
CA ARG A 402 18.01 -19.57 -8.96
C ARG A 402 19.23 -20.14 -9.69
N ILE A 403 20.17 -20.71 -8.96
CA ILE A 403 21.32 -21.41 -9.57
C ILE A 403 20.78 -22.62 -10.32
N ASP A 404 20.94 -22.65 -11.64
CA ASP A 404 20.60 -23.81 -12.46
C ASP A 404 21.73 -24.83 -12.42
N PHE A 405 21.39 -26.09 -12.70
CA PHE A 405 22.37 -27.17 -12.72
C PHE A 405 22.72 -27.45 -14.18
N ILE A 406 24.00 -27.46 -14.49
CA ILE A 406 24.52 -27.74 -15.84
C ILE A 406 24.76 -29.24 -16.07
N SER A 407 25.16 -29.96 -15.01
CA SER A 407 25.37 -31.41 -14.99
C SER A 407 25.22 -31.93 -13.55
N PHE A 408 25.29 -33.25 -13.35
CA PHE A 408 25.25 -33.93 -12.02
C PHE A 408 26.56 -34.60 -11.62
N ASP A 409 27.66 -34.20 -12.23
CA ASP A 409 29.03 -34.66 -11.98
C ASP A 409 29.86 -33.59 -11.23
N PHE A 410 31.17 -33.82 -11.15
CA PHE A 410 32.09 -32.87 -10.53
C PHE A 410 32.05 -31.48 -11.16
N HIS A 411 31.94 -31.39 -12.49
CA HIS A 411 31.85 -30.11 -13.19
C HIS A 411 30.60 -29.31 -12.77
N GLY A 412 29.45 -29.98 -12.66
CA GLY A 412 28.20 -29.37 -12.20
C GLY A 412 28.24 -28.97 -10.72
N PHE A 413 28.98 -29.73 -9.89
CA PHE A 413 29.25 -29.35 -8.51
C PHE A 413 30.16 -28.12 -8.42
N LEU A 414 31.25 -28.06 -9.19
CA LEU A 414 32.19 -26.95 -9.19
C LEU A 414 31.51 -25.64 -9.64
N ASP A 415 30.70 -25.67 -10.70
CA ASP A 415 29.91 -24.52 -11.13
C ASP A 415 28.93 -24.04 -10.06
N TYR A 416 28.24 -24.98 -9.39
CA TYR A 416 27.34 -24.65 -8.28
C TYR A 416 28.10 -24.02 -7.11
N LEU A 417 29.23 -24.59 -6.70
CA LEU A 417 30.08 -24.09 -5.61
C LEU A 417 30.55 -22.67 -5.91
N SER A 418 31.17 -22.46 -7.07
CA SER A 418 31.68 -21.15 -7.50
C SER A 418 30.55 -20.13 -7.65
N THR A 419 29.40 -20.51 -8.20
CA THR A 419 28.23 -19.61 -8.32
C THR A 419 27.67 -19.25 -6.95
N LYS A 420 27.63 -20.20 -6.01
CA LYS A 420 27.09 -19.97 -4.67
C LYS A 420 28.02 -19.06 -3.85
N LEU A 421 29.33 -19.26 -3.91
CA LEU A 421 30.32 -18.38 -3.30
C LEU A 421 30.35 -17.00 -3.97
N PHE A 422 30.22 -16.93 -5.29
CA PHE A 422 30.01 -15.68 -6.00
C PHE A 422 28.76 -14.95 -5.50
N TYR A 423 27.66 -15.63 -5.19
CA TYR A 423 26.47 -14.97 -4.60
C TYR A 423 26.73 -14.42 -3.20
N GLU A 424 27.54 -15.11 -2.39
CA GLU A 424 27.97 -14.59 -1.09
C GLU A 424 28.82 -13.32 -1.27
N LEU A 425 29.80 -13.34 -2.19
CA LEU A 425 30.60 -12.16 -2.53
C LEU A 425 29.74 -11.02 -3.08
N LYS A 426 28.81 -11.32 -3.99
CA LYS A 426 27.84 -10.39 -4.59
C LYS A 426 26.99 -9.68 -3.54
N SER A 427 26.70 -10.34 -2.41
CA SER A 427 25.99 -9.70 -1.30
C SER A 427 26.78 -8.63 -0.56
N GLN A 428 28.09 -8.60 -0.76
CA GLN A 428 29.05 -7.69 -0.12
C GLN A 428 29.79 -6.82 -1.14
N PHE A 429 29.27 -6.65 -2.36
CA PHE A 429 29.94 -5.85 -3.40
C PHE A 429 30.21 -4.41 -3.00
N HIS A 430 29.38 -3.81 -2.16
CA HIS A 430 29.69 -2.50 -1.59
C HIS A 430 31.06 -2.47 -0.88
N SER A 431 31.40 -3.53 -0.14
CA SER A 431 32.70 -3.68 0.51
C SER A 431 33.83 -3.83 -0.50
N LEU A 432 33.58 -4.44 -1.67
CA LEU A 432 34.56 -4.53 -2.74
C LEU A 432 34.91 -3.14 -3.28
N PHE A 433 33.90 -2.31 -3.55
CA PHE A 433 34.11 -0.92 -3.99
C PHE A 433 34.84 -0.08 -2.94
N LEU A 434 34.57 -0.32 -1.65
CA LEU A 434 35.26 0.35 -0.56
C LEU A 434 36.75 -0.02 -0.53
N LEU A 435 37.07 -1.31 -0.64
CA LEU A 435 38.44 -1.81 -0.58
C LEU A 435 39.29 -1.35 -1.78
N TYR A 436 38.66 -1.15 -2.94
CA TYR A 436 39.33 -0.63 -4.15
C TYR A 436 39.24 0.91 -4.28
N GLY A 437 38.77 1.63 -3.25
CA GLY A 437 38.80 3.10 -3.21
C GLY A 437 37.77 3.81 -4.10
N GLU A 438 36.76 3.10 -4.61
CA GLU A 438 35.79 3.65 -5.57
C GLU A 438 34.53 4.24 -4.91
N VAL A 439 34.35 4.03 -3.59
CA VAL A 439 33.19 4.55 -2.85
C VAL A 439 33.10 6.07 -2.87
N ASP A 440 34.23 6.78 -2.76
CA ASP A 440 34.23 8.24 -2.71
C ASP A 440 33.76 8.88 -4.02
N ARG A 441 34.10 8.25 -5.16
CA ARG A 441 33.62 8.69 -6.48
C ARG A 441 32.10 8.60 -6.55
N ILE A 442 31.55 7.45 -6.16
CA ILE A 442 30.09 7.21 -6.17
C ILE A 442 29.40 8.13 -5.16
N ASN A 443 30.00 8.34 -3.99
CA ASN A 443 29.45 9.20 -2.95
C ASN A 443 29.35 10.66 -3.40
N ARG A 444 30.44 11.22 -3.98
CA ARG A 444 30.44 12.57 -4.55
C ARG A 444 29.36 12.72 -5.62
N GLN A 445 29.30 11.78 -6.58
CA GLN A 445 28.30 11.82 -7.63
C GLN A 445 26.86 11.76 -7.09
N LEU A 446 26.62 10.96 -6.04
CA LEU A 446 25.32 10.87 -5.38
C LEU A 446 24.95 12.18 -4.69
N ILE A 447 25.89 12.84 -4.01
CA ILE A 447 25.68 14.14 -3.36
C ILE A 447 25.32 15.19 -4.40
N ASP A 448 26.06 15.27 -5.51
CA ASP A 448 25.79 16.23 -6.59
C ASP A 448 24.39 16.01 -7.19
N GLU A 449 23.98 14.75 -7.36
CA GLU A 449 22.63 14.42 -7.83
C GLU A 449 21.55 14.77 -6.82
N LEU A 450 21.77 14.53 -5.53
CA LEU A 450 20.85 14.90 -4.46
C LEU A 450 20.62 16.42 -4.46
N GLN A 451 21.69 17.21 -4.57
CA GLN A 451 21.64 18.67 -4.67
C GLN A 451 20.92 19.12 -5.95
N SER A 452 21.23 18.50 -7.09
CA SER A 452 20.55 18.77 -8.35
C SER A 452 19.05 18.48 -8.27
N VAL A 453 18.64 17.34 -7.69
CA VAL A 453 17.23 16.97 -7.49
C VAL A 453 16.54 17.92 -6.52
N GLN A 454 17.23 18.37 -5.46
CA GLN A 454 16.69 19.34 -4.52
C GLN A 454 16.34 20.67 -5.19
N ASN A 455 17.24 21.17 -6.05
CA ASN A 455 17.05 22.43 -6.79
C ASN A 455 15.92 22.33 -7.83
N THR A 456 15.68 21.13 -8.36
CA THR A 456 14.71 20.87 -9.45
C THR A 456 13.48 20.07 -8.99
N ILE A 457 13.22 20.01 -7.68
CA ILE A 457 12.23 19.06 -7.12
C ILE A 457 10.81 19.34 -7.62
N TYR A 458 10.48 20.62 -7.85
CA TYR A 458 9.16 21.04 -8.30
C TYR A 458 8.92 20.70 -9.76
N GLU A 459 9.94 20.75 -10.62
CA GLU A 459 9.84 20.28 -12.01
C GLU A 459 9.86 18.74 -12.08
N SER A 460 10.58 18.09 -11.18
CA SER A 460 10.81 16.65 -11.21
C SER A 460 9.62 15.84 -10.65
N THR A 461 8.68 16.47 -9.96
CA THR A 461 7.54 15.80 -9.34
C THR A 461 6.25 16.06 -10.09
N SER A 462 5.47 15.00 -10.34
CA SER A 462 4.22 15.14 -11.09
C SER A 462 3.18 15.96 -10.31
N PRO A 463 2.40 16.83 -10.99
CA PRO A 463 1.32 17.57 -10.36
C PRO A 463 0.24 16.63 -9.82
N PRO A 464 -0.54 17.07 -8.80
CA PRO A 464 -1.65 16.28 -8.30
C PRO A 464 -2.70 16.02 -9.38
N LYS A 465 -3.20 14.77 -9.48
CA LYS A 465 -4.17 14.34 -10.49
C LYS A 465 -5.41 13.70 -9.86
N PHE A 466 -6.57 14.27 -10.14
CA PHE A 466 -7.89 13.72 -9.81
C PHE A 466 -8.27 12.63 -10.81
N LYS A 467 -8.40 11.39 -10.33
CA LYS A 467 -8.83 10.23 -11.13
C LYS A 467 -10.30 9.87 -10.90
N LYS A 468 -10.78 10.08 -9.67
CA LYS A 468 -12.15 9.75 -9.26
C LYS A 468 -13.14 10.77 -9.81
N LEU A 469 -14.30 10.27 -10.25
CA LEU A 469 -15.44 11.09 -10.64
C LEU A 469 -16.24 11.44 -9.38
N SER A 470 -15.88 12.54 -8.71
CA SER A 470 -16.54 12.99 -7.49
C SER A 470 -16.67 14.51 -7.43
N ILE A 471 -17.79 14.99 -6.92
CA ILE A 471 -18.11 16.41 -6.72
C ILE A 471 -18.44 16.61 -5.24
N PRO A 472 -17.58 17.32 -4.49
CA PRO A 472 -17.87 17.70 -3.11
C PRO A 472 -18.88 18.85 -3.05
N LEU A 473 -19.80 18.78 -2.10
CA LEU A 473 -20.87 19.76 -1.88
C LEU A 473 -20.54 20.58 -0.63
N ILE A 474 -20.07 21.82 -0.82
CA ILE A 474 -19.40 22.59 0.25
C ILE A 474 -20.33 23.62 0.93
N GLN A 475 -21.47 23.97 0.31
CA GLN A 475 -22.48 24.86 0.92
C GLN A 475 -23.76 24.10 1.32
N PRO A 476 -24.35 24.41 2.48
CA PRO A 476 -25.63 23.82 2.91
C PRO A 476 -26.77 24.06 1.90
N GLU A 477 -26.69 25.16 1.15
CA GLU A 477 -27.68 25.59 0.15
C GLU A 477 -27.81 24.65 -1.07
N TYR A 478 -26.95 23.62 -1.18
CA TYR A 478 -26.91 22.65 -2.28
C TYR A 478 -27.82 21.42 -2.09
N MET A 479 -28.46 21.25 -0.93
CA MET A 479 -29.44 20.18 -0.70
C MET A 479 -30.74 20.77 -0.17
N TYR A 480 -31.83 20.64 -0.93
CA TYR A 480 -33.19 20.98 -0.47
C TYR A 480 -33.84 19.81 0.24
N GLU A 481 -34.84 20.16 1.05
CA GLU A 481 -35.65 19.31 1.91
C GLU A 481 -35.87 17.92 1.30
N LEU A 482 -35.50 16.91 2.08
CA LEU A 482 -36.09 15.59 1.89
C LEU A 482 -37.51 15.70 2.39
N ASP A 483 -38.44 15.86 1.46
CA ASP A 483 -39.84 15.70 1.79
C ASP A 483 -40.05 14.26 2.31
N GLY A 484 -40.30 14.18 3.62
CA GLY A 484 -40.52 12.93 4.33
C GLY A 484 -41.73 12.15 3.81
N ALA A 485 -42.67 12.81 3.14
CA ALA A 485 -43.83 12.18 2.52
C ALA A 485 -43.47 11.54 1.17
N THR A 486 -42.76 12.26 0.29
CA THR A 486 -42.48 11.80 -1.09
C THR A 486 -41.16 11.03 -1.26
N ARG A 487 -40.26 11.05 -0.26
CA ARG A 487 -38.98 10.30 -0.26
C ARG A 487 -38.08 10.61 -1.46
N THR A 488 -38.24 11.80 -2.01
CA THR A 488 -37.44 12.33 -3.12
C THR A 488 -36.38 13.28 -2.59
N ALA A 489 -35.12 13.09 -3.00
CA ALA A 489 -34.14 14.15 -2.85
C ALA A 489 -34.32 15.10 -4.05
N GLN A 490 -34.90 16.27 -3.80
CA GLN A 490 -34.98 17.30 -4.82
C GLN A 490 -33.64 18.04 -4.91
N PHE A 491 -32.98 17.91 -6.05
CA PHE A 491 -31.79 18.70 -6.36
C PHE A 491 -32.22 19.94 -7.13
N GLY A 492 -32.35 21.06 -6.40
CA GLY A 492 -32.73 22.37 -6.93
C GLY A 492 -31.74 23.46 -6.49
N MET A 493 -31.42 24.38 -7.39
CA MET A 493 -30.53 25.52 -7.11
C MET A 493 -31.38 26.67 -6.56
N LEU A 494 -31.39 26.98 -5.26
CA LEU A 494 -32.01 28.23 -4.79
C LEU A 494 -31.17 29.42 -5.25
N LYS A 495 -31.41 29.83 -6.48
CA LYS A 495 -32.14 31.04 -6.80
C LYS A 495 -31.95 31.26 -8.30
N ARG A 496 -32.69 30.55 -9.15
CA ARG A 496 -33.11 30.95 -10.52
C ARG A 496 -33.72 29.72 -11.19
N ARG A 497 -34.93 29.88 -11.74
CA ARG A 497 -35.74 28.87 -12.42
C ARG A 497 -34.90 28.05 -13.42
N GLY A 498 -34.50 26.84 -13.02
CA GLY A 498 -33.87 25.82 -13.85
C GLY A 498 -34.35 24.45 -13.38
N LYS A 499 -34.45 23.46 -14.29
CA LYS A 499 -35.08 22.15 -14.05
C LYS A 499 -34.62 21.51 -12.74
N GLU A 500 -35.59 21.25 -11.86
CA GLU A 500 -35.44 20.40 -10.69
C GLU A 500 -35.18 18.96 -11.15
N TYR A 501 -34.19 18.31 -10.53
CA TYR A 501 -33.98 16.87 -10.70
C TYR A 501 -34.49 16.16 -9.46
N SER A 502 -35.60 15.44 -9.60
CA SER A 502 -36.09 14.52 -8.58
C SER A 502 -35.32 13.20 -8.70
N LEU A 503 -34.45 12.95 -7.73
CA LEU A 503 -33.74 11.67 -7.62
C LEU A 503 -34.31 10.90 -6.43
N HIS A 504 -34.76 9.68 -6.71
CA HIS A 504 -35.31 8.80 -5.69
C HIS A 504 -34.19 8.02 -5.02
N ILE A 505 -34.22 7.98 -3.68
CA ILE A 505 -33.47 6.97 -2.94
C ILE A 505 -34.02 5.60 -3.35
N SER A 506 -33.11 4.70 -3.76
CA SER A 506 -33.46 3.34 -4.14
C SER A 506 -34.41 2.71 -3.10
N PRO A 507 -35.49 2.01 -3.51
CA PRO A 507 -36.47 1.44 -2.58
C PRO A 507 -35.85 0.68 -1.41
N ASN A 508 -34.80 -0.10 -1.66
CA ASN A 508 -34.10 -0.93 -0.67
C ASN A 508 -33.25 -0.15 0.35
N GLN A 509 -33.15 1.18 0.21
CA GLN A 509 -32.38 2.05 1.11
C GLN A 509 -33.26 3.07 1.84
N ARG A 510 -34.58 3.06 1.61
CA ARG A 510 -35.53 4.03 2.15
C ARG A 510 -35.67 3.94 3.67
N ASP A 511 -35.93 2.74 4.19
CA ASP A 511 -36.14 2.54 5.64
C ASP A 511 -34.88 2.92 6.42
N ARG A 512 -33.72 2.47 5.93
CA ARG A 512 -32.41 2.81 6.49
C ARG A 512 -32.08 4.31 6.44
N PHE A 513 -32.61 5.04 5.46
CA PHE A 513 -32.44 6.50 5.38
C PHE A 513 -33.28 7.19 6.44
N ASN A 514 -34.55 6.78 6.57
CA ASN A 514 -35.50 7.33 7.54
C ASN A 514 -35.04 7.10 8.99
N ASP A 515 -34.46 5.93 9.30
CA ASP A 515 -33.89 5.63 10.62
C ASP A 515 -32.74 6.57 11.04
N LEU A 516 -32.13 7.27 10.09
CA LEU A 516 -30.93 8.09 10.31
C LEU A 516 -31.16 9.59 10.09
N TYR A 517 -32.32 9.99 9.56
CA TYR A 517 -32.63 11.37 9.20
C TYR A 517 -33.49 12.02 10.29
N GLU A 518 -32.99 13.11 10.89
CA GLU A 518 -33.82 13.98 11.71
C GLU A 518 -34.26 15.21 10.91
N PRO A 519 -35.56 15.57 10.92
CA PRO A 519 -36.09 16.67 10.12
C PRO A 519 -35.56 18.07 10.50
N ASN A 520 -35.16 18.28 11.75
CA ASN A 520 -34.88 19.62 12.28
C ASN A 520 -33.37 19.89 12.34
N PHE A 521 -32.77 20.13 11.18
CA PHE A 521 -31.42 20.69 11.09
C PHE A 521 -31.51 22.23 11.10
N GLU A 522 -31.44 22.85 12.27
CA GLU A 522 -31.28 24.30 12.35
C GLU A 522 -29.89 24.70 11.83
N LEU A 523 -29.89 25.23 10.61
CA LEU A 523 -28.73 25.80 9.96
C LEU A 523 -28.36 27.12 10.64
N ASN A 524 -27.43 27.04 11.59
CA ASN A 524 -26.82 28.22 12.19
C ASN A 524 -26.03 28.99 11.10
N ARG A 525 -26.68 29.95 10.44
CA ARG A 525 -26.17 30.69 9.26
C ARG A 525 -24.91 31.53 9.52
N ARG A 526 -24.44 31.65 10.77
CA ARG A 526 -23.40 32.61 11.17
C ARG A 526 -22.14 32.00 11.78
N THR A 527 -22.12 30.72 12.13
CA THR A 527 -20.94 30.10 12.75
C THR A 527 -20.18 29.25 11.74
N GLN A 528 -19.09 29.85 11.22
CA GLN A 528 -17.89 29.23 10.65
C GLN A 528 -18.11 27.95 9.83
N LEU A 529 -17.86 28.07 8.51
CA LEU A 529 -17.33 26.96 7.69
C LEU A 529 -16.42 26.09 8.55
N ASN A 530 -16.87 24.89 8.92
CA ASN A 530 -16.00 23.94 9.60
C ASN A 530 -14.81 23.73 8.65
N LYS A 531 -13.63 24.21 9.07
CA LYS A 531 -12.36 24.06 8.33
C LYS A 531 -12.03 22.59 8.04
N ASP A 532 -12.73 21.66 8.69
CA ASP A 532 -12.67 20.22 8.45
C ASP A 532 -13.64 19.79 7.32
N ASN A 533 -13.10 19.73 6.10
CA ASN A 533 -13.71 19.18 4.87
C ASN A 533 -14.25 17.74 5.00
N LEU A 534 -14.04 17.08 6.13
CA LEU A 534 -14.48 15.71 6.44
C LEU A 534 -16.00 15.61 6.70
N SER A 535 -16.69 16.75 6.76
CA SER A 535 -18.11 16.88 7.09
C SER A 535 -19.00 17.28 5.90
N ASN A 536 -18.44 17.38 4.69
CA ASN A 536 -19.18 17.79 3.49
C ASN A 536 -19.70 16.59 2.70
N PRO A 537 -20.96 16.60 2.22
CA PRO A 537 -21.48 15.59 1.32
C PRO A 537 -20.67 15.52 0.01
N VAL A 538 -20.53 14.33 -0.56
CA VAL A 538 -19.82 14.14 -1.85
C VAL A 538 -20.67 13.31 -2.80
N LEU A 539 -20.98 13.85 -3.97
CA LEU A 539 -21.53 13.06 -5.06
C LEU A 539 -20.42 12.30 -5.76
N LYS A 540 -20.64 11.02 -6.06
CA LYS A 540 -19.66 10.15 -6.70
C LYS A 540 -20.30 9.35 -7.82
N MET A 541 -19.63 9.28 -8.96
CA MET A 541 -20.00 8.38 -10.05
C MET A 541 -19.14 7.12 -9.98
N GLU A 542 -19.74 5.98 -9.66
CA GLU A 542 -19.08 4.66 -9.63
C GLU A 542 -19.75 3.72 -10.64
N GLY A 543 -19.07 3.45 -11.76
CA GLY A 543 -19.74 2.73 -12.86
C GLY A 543 -20.99 3.50 -13.28
N ARG A 544 -22.11 2.80 -13.51
CA ARG A 544 -23.40 3.42 -13.88
C ARG A 544 -24.23 3.82 -12.65
N LYS A 545 -23.60 4.22 -11.54
CA LYS A 545 -24.29 4.60 -10.30
C LYS A 545 -23.86 5.98 -9.87
N LEU A 546 -24.82 6.86 -9.65
CA LEU A 546 -24.63 8.11 -8.93
C LEU A 546 -24.86 7.85 -7.44
N ILE A 547 -23.88 8.19 -6.62
CA ILE A 547 -23.85 7.89 -5.18
C ILE A 547 -23.66 9.18 -4.41
N LEU A 548 -24.55 9.50 -3.48
CA LEU A 548 -24.34 10.53 -2.47
C LEU A 548 -23.65 9.92 -1.26
N CYS A 549 -22.42 10.37 -0.99
CA CYS A 549 -21.71 10.12 0.25
C CYS A 549 -22.09 11.22 1.25
N GLN A 550 -23.14 11.00 2.05
CA GLN A 550 -23.63 11.96 3.04
C GLN A 550 -23.00 11.69 4.41
N PRO A 551 -22.24 12.65 4.98
CA PRO A 551 -21.83 12.61 6.37
C PRO A 551 -23.00 12.93 7.29
N PHE A 552 -23.13 12.16 8.36
CA PHE A 552 -24.07 12.37 9.46
C PHE A 552 -23.27 12.64 10.71
N LYS A 553 -23.61 13.68 11.46
CA LYS A 553 -23.15 13.78 12.85
C LYS A 553 -23.86 12.67 13.62
N ILE A 554 -23.10 11.89 14.38
CA ILE A 554 -23.73 10.99 15.35
C ILE A 554 -24.32 11.90 16.42
N LYS A 555 -25.64 12.10 16.40
CA LYS A 555 -26.34 12.47 17.62
C LYS A 555 -26.07 11.31 18.57
N MET A 556 -25.38 11.59 19.67
CA MET A 556 -25.31 10.68 20.81
C MET A 556 -26.74 10.60 21.39
N GLY A 557 -27.67 10.00 20.66
CA GLY A 557 -29.06 9.85 21.09
C GLY A 557 -29.04 9.01 22.36
N ASN A 558 -29.40 9.63 23.48
CA ASN A 558 -29.47 9.00 24.79
C ASN A 558 -28.24 8.12 25.11
N ALA A 559 -27.03 8.60 24.84
CA ALA A 559 -25.99 8.29 25.82
C ALA A 559 -26.51 8.94 27.11
N PRO A 560 -26.89 8.15 28.13
CA PRO A 560 -27.42 8.72 29.37
C PRO A 560 -26.40 9.76 29.83
N ASN A 561 -26.86 10.97 30.14
CA ASN A 561 -26.05 12.15 30.47
C ASN A 561 -24.60 11.78 30.83
N THR A 562 -23.67 12.17 29.96
CA THR A 562 -22.23 12.02 30.17
C THR A 562 -21.69 12.85 31.35
N SER A 563 -22.58 13.43 32.15
CA SER A 563 -22.39 13.72 33.57
C SER A 563 -23.18 12.67 34.38
N GLN A 564 -22.46 11.69 34.94
CA GLN A 564 -22.95 10.72 35.93
C GLN A 564 -23.89 9.57 35.46
N ARG A 565 -23.53 8.84 34.41
CA ARG A 565 -23.55 7.37 34.54
C ARG A 565 -22.13 6.87 34.51
N GLU A 566 -21.62 6.54 35.69
CA GLU A 566 -20.49 5.63 35.81
C GLU A 566 -20.76 4.43 34.91
N PHE A 567 -19.88 4.16 33.94
CA PHE A 567 -19.80 2.81 33.41
C PHE A 567 -19.35 1.93 34.58
N THR A 568 -20.32 1.38 35.32
CA THR A 568 -20.07 0.50 36.46
C THR A 568 -19.39 -0.79 36.01
N SER A 569 -19.63 -1.22 34.77
CA SER A 569 -18.99 -2.40 34.19
C SER A 569 -17.54 -2.13 33.80
N LYS A 570 -16.61 -2.73 34.53
CA LYS A 570 -15.17 -2.75 34.21
C LYS A 570 -14.82 -3.86 33.21
N ILE A 571 -15.78 -4.23 32.37
CA ILE A 571 -15.63 -5.31 31.39
C ILE A 571 -14.94 -4.79 30.12
N GLU A 572 -13.94 -5.53 29.64
CA GLU A 572 -13.18 -5.22 28.42
C GLU A 572 -13.09 -6.47 27.53
N VAL A 573 -12.99 -6.27 26.21
CA VAL A 573 -12.83 -7.37 25.23
C VAL A 573 -11.49 -7.25 24.53
N GLY A 574 -10.61 -8.24 24.69
CA GLY A 574 -9.39 -8.38 23.89
C GLY A 574 -9.64 -9.14 22.60
N VAL A 575 -9.16 -8.62 21.47
CA VAL A 575 -9.38 -9.21 20.14
C VAL A 575 -8.05 -9.51 19.44
N ASP A 576 -7.76 -10.79 19.23
CA ASP A 576 -6.67 -11.27 18.37
C ASP A 576 -7.20 -11.54 16.95
N LEU A 577 -6.58 -10.92 15.93
CA LEU A 577 -7.00 -11.04 14.54
C LEU A 577 -6.13 -12.06 13.79
N GLY A 578 -6.76 -12.97 13.06
CA GLY A 578 -6.08 -14.12 12.50
C GLY A 578 -6.56 -14.60 11.13
N ILE A 579 -5.86 -15.63 10.63
CA ILE A 579 -6.12 -16.27 9.33
C ILE A 579 -6.90 -17.59 9.50
N LYS A 580 -6.69 -18.33 10.61
CA LYS A 580 -7.39 -19.59 10.91
C LYS A 580 -8.78 -19.29 11.47
N HIS A 581 -8.83 -18.59 12.60
CA HIS A 581 -10.00 -17.84 13.05
C HIS A 581 -9.84 -16.42 12.51
N PHE A 582 -10.91 -15.80 12.03
CA PHE A 582 -10.87 -14.40 11.61
C PHE A 582 -10.62 -13.48 12.81
N ALA A 583 -11.17 -13.84 13.97
CA ALA A 583 -10.83 -13.24 15.25
C ALA A 583 -11.01 -14.25 16.40
N VAL A 584 -10.24 -14.08 17.47
CA VAL A 584 -10.45 -14.74 18.78
C VAL A 584 -10.65 -13.64 19.82
N LEU A 585 -11.71 -13.74 20.60
CA LEU A 585 -12.08 -12.75 21.61
C LEU A 585 -11.96 -13.36 23.01
N SER A 586 -11.46 -12.56 23.94
CA SER A 586 -11.46 -12.83 25.38
C SER A 586 -12.19 -11.68 26.08
N VAL A 587 -13.30 -11.98 26.75
CA VAL A 587 -14.09 -11.03 27.53
C VAL A 587 -13.59 -11.10 28.97
N MET A 588 -13.12 -9.99 29.52
CA MET A 588 -12.57 -9.91 30.87
C MET A 588 -13.32 -8.92 31.72
N ASP A 589 -13.64 -9.32 32.95
CA ASP A 589 -14.00 -8.41 34.02
C ASP A 589 -12.71 -7.89 34.69
N LYS A 590 -12.59 -6.58 34.78
CA LYS A 590 -11.45 -5.88 35.41
C LYS A 590 -11.91 -5.00 36.56
N THR A 591 -12.96 -5.42 37.25
CA THR A 591 -13.43 -4.77 38.48
C THR A 591 -12.31 -4.71 39.51
N ASP A 592 -11.55 -5.79 39.62
CA ASP A 592 -10.20 -5.78 40.19
C ASP A 592 -9.15 -5.79 39.06
N PRO A 593 -8.39 -4.70 38.85
CA PRO A 593 -7.34 -4.65 37.85
C PRO A 593 -6.13 -5.56 38.16
N SER A 594 -5.92 -5.92 39.42
CA SER A 594 -4.82 -6.79 39.85
C SER A 594 -5.11 -8.26 39.54
N GLU A 595 -6.38 -8.66 39.56
CA GLU A 595 -6.84 -10.02 39.25
C GLU A 595 -7.99 -10.04 38.22
N PRO A 596 -7.72 -9.76 36.93
CA PRO A 596 -8.75 -9.76 35.90
C PRO A 596 -9.29 -11.18 35.62
N ILE A 597 -10.61 -11.33 35.64
CA ILE A 597 -11.32 -12.61 35.46
C ILE A 597 -11.85 -12.73 34.03
N GLU A 598 -11.57 -13.84 33.34
CA GLU A 598 -12.13 -14.09 32.00
C GLU A 598 -13.56 -14.65 32.13
N LEU A 599 -14.54 -13.90 31.62
CA LEU A 599 -15.95 -14.26 31.64
C LEU A 599 -16.31 -15.23 30.51
N GLN A 600 -15.79 -14.97 29.31
CA GLN A 600 -16.14 -15.75 28.12
C GLN A 600 -15.12 -15.61 27.00
N ARG A 601 -15.02 -16.64 26.16
CA ARG A 601 -14.16 -16.66 24.96
C ARG A 601 -14.93 -17.02 23.70
N TYR A 602 -14.57 -16.37 22.58
CA TYR A 602 -15.23 -16.61 21.29
C TYR A 602 -14.22 -16.84 20.16
N PHE A 603 -14.42 -17.91 19.40
CA PHE A 603 -13.62 -18.25 18.22
C PHE A 603 -14.42 -17.96 16.95
N LEU A 604 -14.13 -16.83 16.30
CA LEU A 604 -14.88 -16.37 15.14
C LEU A 604 -14.26 -16.95 13.85
N ASN A 605 -14.85 -18.02 13.33
CA ASN A 605 -14.48 -18.66 12.07
C ASN A 605 -15.51 -18.43 10.96
N GLN A 606 -15.33 -19.05 9.79
CA GLN A 606 -16.28 -18.89 8.67
C GLN A 606 -17.69 -19.39 8.99
N LYS A 607 -17.83 -20.43 9.82
CA LYS A 607 -19.13 -20.98 10.22
C LYS A 607 -19.87 -19.99 11.12
N THR A 608 -19.19 -19.42 12.13
CA THR A 608 -19.81 -18.43 13.02
C THR A 608 -20.24 -17.16 12.28
N LEU A 609 -19.56 -16.81 11.19
CA LEU A 609 -19.87 -15.60 10.40
C LEU A 609 -21.01 -15.77 9.38
N TYR A 610 -21.19 -16.98 8.84
CA TYR A 610 -22.07 -17.23 7.69
C TYR A 610 -23.19 -18.24 7.94
N ASP A 611 -22.98 -19.16 8.89
CA ASP A 611 -23.85 -20.32 9.09
C ASP A 611 -24.53 -20.30 10.47
N MET A 612 -24.17 -19.34 11.34
CA MET A 612 -24.70 -19.20 12.69
C MET A 612 -25.16 -17.76 12.96
N LYS A 613 -26.11 -17.61 13.88
CA LYS A 613 -26.60 -16.33 14.40
C LYS A 613 -26.17 -16.21 15.87
N PHE A 614 -25.65 -15.06 16.26
CA PHE A 614 -25.40 -14.75 17.65
C PHE A 614 -26.72 -14.34 18.31
N ASN A 615 -27.06 -14.98 19.42
CA ASN A 615 -28.23 -14.64 20.23
C ASN A 615 -27.81 -13.59 21.26
N ASP A 616 -28.36 -12.39 21.13
CA ASP A 616 -28.02 -11.23 21.98
C ASP A 616 -28.47 -11.39 23.44
N ASP A 617 -29.40 -12.31 23.73
CA ASP A 617 -29.90 -12.56 25.08
C ASP A 617 -29.08 -13.64 25.80
N THR A 618 -28.75 -14.73 25.10
CA THR A 618 -28.05 -15.88 25.69
C THR A 618 -26.53 -15.83 25.53
N GLY A 619 -26.02 -14.98 24.64
CA GLY A 619 -24.59 -14.88 24.32
C GLY A 619 -24.04 -16.11 23.58
N LYS A 620 -24.90 -16.97 23.04
CA LYS A 620 -24.56 -18.22 22.33
C LYS A 620 -24.81 -18.10 20.82
N PHE A 621 -24.13 -18.96 20.07
CA PHE A 621 -24.35 -19.07 18.63
C PHE A 621 -25.33 -20.20 18.31
N GLU A 622 -26.38 -19.87 17.57
CA GLU A 622 -27.42 -20.80 17.11
C GLU A 622 -27.27 -21.05 15.61
N ARG A 623 -27.56 -22.26 15.14
CA ARG A 623 -27.52 -22.57 13.71
C ARG A 623 -28.71 -21.92 12.99
N LEU A 624 -28.44 -21.38 11.80
CA LEU A 624 -29.52 -20.98 10.89
C LEU A 624 -30.22 -22.24 10.36
N THR A 625 -31.52 -22.35 10.58
CA THR A 625 -32.32 -23.59 10.38
C THR A 625 -32.41 -24.11 8.94
N ASN A 626 -31.92 -23.35 7.93
CA ASN A 626 -32.18 -23.62 6.52
C ASN A 626 -30.94 -23.82 5.62
N GLN A 627 -29.73 -24.09 6.15
CA GLN A 627 -28.55 -24.35 5.32
C GLN A 627 -28.24 -25.84 5.16
N ARG A 628 -28.38 -26.36 3.93
CA ARG A 628 -28.02 -27.76 3.56
C ARG A 628 -26.50 -28.03 3.54
N HIS A 629 -25.65 -27.00 3.35
CA HIS A 629 -24.19 -27.14 3.28
C HIS A 629 -23.46 -25.98 3.96
N ALA A 630 -22.34 -26.26 4.62
CA ALA A 630 -21.53 -25.26 5.32
C ALA A 630 -20.82 -24.29 4.34
N THR A 631 -20.81 -23.00 4.66
CA THR A 631 -20.18 -21.99 3.81
C THR A 631 -18.66 -22.10 3.84
N ASN A 632 -18.04 -22.34 2.68
CA ASN A 632 -16.58 -22.38 2.55
C ASN A 632 -16.02 -21.16 1.80
N ILE A 633 -16.15 -19.99 2.43
CA ILE A 633 -15.74 -18.72 1.83
C ILE A 633 -14.23 -18.66 1.56
N LYS A 634 -13.41 -19.32 2.40
CA LYS A 634 -11.96 -19.40 2.21
C LYS A 634 -11.61 -20.15 0.94
N LEU A 635 -12.19 -21.33 0.71
CA LEU A 635 -11.96 -22.08 -0.53
C LEU A 635 -12.44 -21.30 -1.76
N LYS A 636 -13.57 -20.61 -1.67
CA LYS A 636 -14.07 -19.74 -2.73
C LYS A 636 -13.06 -18.63 -3.08
N LEU A 637 -12.50 -17.96 -2.07
CA LEU A 637 -11.44 -16.95 -2.27
C LEU A 637 -10.17 -17.54 -2.87
N VAL A 638 -9.74 -18.74 -2.44
CA VAL A 638 -8.58 -19.44 -3.04
C VAL A 638 -8.82 -19.67 -4.53
N LYS A 639 -9.99 -20.22 -4.90
CA LYS A 639 -10.35 -20.50 -6.29
C LYS A 639 -10.40 -19.22 -7.14
N LEU A 640 -11.08 -18.17 -6.67
CA LEU A 640 -11.16 -16.89 -7.38
C LEU A 640 -9.79 -16.23 -7.58
N ARG A 641 -8.89 -16.32 -6.61
CA ARG A 641 -7.53 -15.79 -6.73
C ARG A 641 -6.69 -16.60 -7.72
N GLN A 642 -6.84 -17.91 -7.74
CA GLN A 642 -6.14 -18.77 -8.71
C GLN A 642 -6.60 -18.45 -10.12
N GLU A 643 -7.90 -18.27 -10.32
CA GLU A 643 -8.49 -17.85 -11.59
C GLU A 643 -8.00 -16.46 -12.01
N HIS A 644 -8.01 -15.49 -11.08
CA HIS A 644 -7.49 -14.14 -11.33
C HIS A 644 -6.02 -14.15 -11.77
N LYS A 645 -5.16 -14.95 -11.11
CA LYS A 645 -3.75 -15.12 -11.52
C LYS A 645 -3.61 -15.75 -12.90
N ASN A 646 -4.44 -16.75 -13.21
CA ASN A 646 -4.44 -17.37 -14.53
C ASN A 646 -4.83 -16.36 -15.62
N ILE A 647 -5.89 -15.56 -15.40
CA ILE A 647 -6.30 -14.52 -16.34
C ILE A 647 -5.23 -13.43 -16.49
N GLN A 648 -4.59 -13.01 -15.39
CA GLN A 648 -3.47 -12.07 -15.42
C GLN A 648 -2.31 -12.59 -16.27
N ARG A 649 -1.94 -13.86 -16.10
CA ARG A 649 -0.90 -14.51 -16.91
C ARG A 649 -1.31 -14.54 -18.39
N LEU A 650 -2.53 -14.99 -18.70
CA LEU A 650 -3.04 -15.04 -20.07
C LEU A 650 -3.14 -13.65 -20.72
N ARG A 651 -3.40 -12.59 -19.94
CA ARG A 651 -3.37 -11.21 -20.44
C ARG A 651 -1.94 -10.79 -20.76
N ALA A 652 -1.00 -11.00 -19.84
CA ALA A 652 0.41 -10.66 -20.05
C ALA A 652 1.04 -11.43 -21.23
N GLU A 653 0.78 -12.73 -21.35
CA GLU A 653 1.21 -13.54 -22.51
C GLU A 653 0.65 -12.97 -23.83
N TYR A 654 -0.60 -12.49 -23.83
CA TYR A 654 -1.21 -11.89 -25.01
C TYR A 654 -0.61 -10.53 -25.38
N GLU A 655 -0.35 -9.69 -24.39
CA GLU A 655 0.33 -8.41 -24.54
C GLU A 655 1.74 -8.61 -25.11
N ASN A 656 2.48 -9.58 -24.59
CA ASN A 656 3.82 -9.93 -25.08
C ASN A 656 3.82 -10.46 -26.51
N HIS A 657 2.82 -11.27 -26.91
CA HIS A 657 2.70 -11.76 -28.28
C HIS A 657 2.19 -10.70 -29.27
N HIS A 658 1.55 -9.62 -28.80
CA HIS A 658 0.94 -8.59 -29.66
C HIS A 658 1.24 -7.15 -29.19
N PRO A 659 2.52 -6.77 -28.99
CA PRO A 659 2.91 -5.55 -28.26
C PRO A 659 2.39 -4.26 -28.90
N ALA A 660 2.25 -4.21 -30.23
CA ALA A 660 1.84 -3.01 -30.96
C ALA A 660 0.31 -2.81 -31.06
N ILE A 661 -0.48 -3.89 -30.92
CA ILE A 661 -1.92 -3.86 -31.29
C ILE A 661 -2.86 -4.47 -30.24
N PHE A 662 -2.35 -5.00 -29.13
CA PHE A 662 -3.16 -5.73 -28.14
C PHE A 662 -4.39 -4.94 -27.66
N HIS A 663 -4.24 -3.63 -27.47
CA HIS A 663 -5.27 -2.73 -26.94
C HIS A 663 -6.43 -2.48 -27.91
N LYS A 664 -6.27 -2.81 -29.19
CA LYS A 664 -7.32 -2.73 -30.23
C LYS A 664 -8.11 -4.04 -30.39
N LYS A 665 -7.70 -5.13 -29.72
CA LYS A 665 -8.28 -6.47 -29.93
C LYS A 665 -9.30 -6.85 -28.86
N THR A 666 -10.44 -7.38 -29.30
CA THR A 666 -11.56 -7.82 -28.45
C THR A 666 -11.14 -8.86 -27.41
N LYS A 667 -10.20 -9.75 -27.76
CA LYS A 667 -9.67 -10.79 -26.85
C LYS A 667 -8.95 -10.20 -25.63
N HIS A 668 -8.17 -9.12 -25.80
CA HIS A 668 -7.55 -8.39 -24.69
C HIS A 668 -8.62 -7.71 -23.83
N TYR A 669 -9.59 -7.04 -24.45
CA TYR A 669 -10.72 -6.42 -23.75
C TYR A 669 -11.49 -7.42 -22.86
N HIS A 670 -11.85 -8.59 -23.39
CA HIS A 670 -12.56 -9.61 -22.61
C HIS A 670 -11.72 -10.14 -21.44
N ARG A 671 -10.41 -10.35 -21.63
CA ARG A 671 -9.48 -10.76 -20.56
C ARG A 671 -9.36 -9.70 -19.47
N SER A 672 -9.17 -8.43 -19.86
CA SER A 672 -9.10 -7.29 -18.94
C SER A 672 -10.41 -7.08 -18.16
N LYS A 673 -11.56 -7.21 -18.82
CA LYS A 673 -12.88 -7.16 -18.19
C LYS A 673 -13.10 -8.32 -17.21
N THR A 674 -12.66 -9.51 -17.57
CA THR A 674 -12.75 -10.70 -16.72
C THR A 674 -11.88 -10.55 -15.48
N GLU A 675 -10.63 -10.11 -15.63
CA GLU A 675 -9.75 -9.77 -14.51
C GLU A 675 -10.38 -8.76 -13.56
N SER A 676 -10.88 -7.65 -14.09
CA SER A 676 -11.57 -6.61 -13.30
C SER A 676 -12.79 -7.18 -12.55
N THR A 677 -13.57 -8.04 -13.19
CA THR A 677 -14.75 -8.67 -12.59
C THR A 677 -14.37 -9.63 -11.46
N LEU A 678 -13.34 -10.45 -11.67
CA LEU A 678 -12.80 -11.35 -10.64
C LEU A 678 -12.24 -10.57 -9.46
N TRP A 679 -11.52 -9.49 -9.73
CA TRP A 679 -11.00 -8.59 -8.71
C TRP A 679 -12.11 -7.96 -7.87
N HIS A 680 -13.18 -7.45 -8.50
CA HIS A 680 -14.35 -6.92 -7.79
C HIS A 680 -15.03 -7.99 -6.94
N LYS A 681 -15.17 -9.23 -7.43
CA LYS A 681 -15.73 -10.35 -6.63
C LYS A 681 -14.88 -10.62 -5.39
N ILE A 682 -13.55 -10.65 -5.53
CA ILE A 682 -12.62 -10.84 -4.42
C ILE A 682 -12.75 -9.70 -3.40
N GLN A 683 -12.79 -8.45 -3.87
CA GLN A 683 -12.94 -7.27 -3.00
C GLN A 683 -14.28 -7.29 -2.25
N ASN A 684 -15.38 -7.59 -2.93
CA ASN A 684 -16.72 -7.65 -2.31
C ASN A 684 -16.79 -8.71 -1.20
N ILE A 685 -16.21 -9.90 -1.44
CA ILE A 685 -16.16 -10.95 -0.41
C ILE A 685 -15.31 -10.49 0.78
N ASN A 686 -14.14 -9.88 0.54
CA ASN A 686 -13.31 -9.37 1.64
C ASN A 686 -14.05 -8.30 2.45
N SER A 687 -14.73 -7.36 1.80
CA SER A 687 -15.53 -6.32 2.47
C SER A 687 -16.70 -6.90 3.26
N ASP A 688 -17.35 -7.95 2.75
CA ASP A 688 -18.43 -8.66 3.47
C ASP A 688 -17.90 -9.38 4.72
N ILE A 689 -16.74 -10.06 4.64
CA ILE A 689 -16.07 -10.66 5.81
C ILE A 689 -15.78 -9.59 6.86
N VAL A 690 -15.18 -8.46 6.46
CA VAL A 690 -14.88 -7.35 7.37
C VAL A 690 -16.15 -6.83 8.04
N ALA A 691 -17.20 -6.56 7.26
CA ALA A 691 -18.44 -6.00 7.78
C ALA A 691 -19.13 -6.95 8.78
N ARG A 692 -19.21 -8.25 8.47
CA ARG A 692 -19.79 -9.27 9.35
C ARG A 692 -18.98 -9.45 10.62
N LEU A 693 -17.66 -9.57 10.49
CA LEU A 693 -16.76 -9.74 11.62
C LEU A 693 -16.83 -8.54 12.58
N SER A 694 -16.72 -7.32 12.06
CA SER A 694 -16.81 -6.11 12.88
C SER A 694 -18.18 -5.94 13.52
N GLY A 695 -19.27 -6.29 12.82
CA GLY A 695 -20.61 -6.30 13.40
C GLY A 695 -20.73 -7.28 14.56
N LEU A 696 -20.22 -8.51 14.39
CA LEU A 696 -20.27 -9.57 15.39
C LEU A 696 -19.41 -9.25 16.63
N ILE A 697 -18.23 -8.67 16.45
CA ILE A 697 -17.38 -8.20 17.57
C ILE A 697 -18.14 -7.18 18.42
N VAL A 698 -18.83 -6.23 17.79
CA VAL A 698 -19.60 -5.20 18.51
C VAL A 698 -20.84 -5.78 19.18
N GLN A 699 -21.53 -6.74 18.55
CA GLN A 699 -22.66 -7.45 19.16
C GLN A 699 -22.23 -8.17 20.44
N ILE A 700 -21.13 -8.93 20.38
CA ILE A 700 -20.56 -9.63 21.54
C ILE A 700 -20.19 -8.63 22.64
N ALA A 701 -19.50 -7.54 22.28
CA ALA A 701 -19.13 -6.51 23.24
C ALA A 701 -20.34 -5.84 23.89
N LYS A 702 -21.41 -5.60 23.13
CA LYS A 702 -22.67 -5.02 23.62
C LYS A 702 -23.39 -5.97 24.59
N HIS A 703 -23.49 -7.26 24.25
CA HIS A 703 -24.08 -8.29 25.11
C HIS A 703 -23.39 -8.32 26.49
N HIS A 704 -22.06 -8.29 26.50
CA HIS A 704 -21.25 -8.27 27.73
C HIS A 704 -21.14 -6.88 28.39
N ARG A 705 -21.82 -5.86 27.87
CA ARG A 705 -21.74 -4.46 28.36
C ARG A 705 -20.30 -3.95 28.47
N ALA A 706 -19.45 -4.33 27.52
CA ALA A 706 -18.04 -3.99 27.56
C ALA A 706 -17.82 -2.48 27.36
N GLN A 707 -16.93 -1.89 28.17
CA GLN A 707 -16.52 -0.50 28.04
C GLN A 707 -15.54 -0.30 26.88
N PHE A 708 -14.64 -1.28 26.69
CA PHE A 708 -13.57 -1.22 25.72
C PHE A 708 -13.46 -2.48 24.85
N ILE A 709 -13.15 -2.27 23.57
CA ILE A 709 -12.66 -3.30 22.65
C ILE A 709 -11.18 -3.01 22.37
N ARG A 710 -10.30 -3.91 22.80
CA ARG A 710 -8.84 -3.80 22.66
C ARG A 710 -8.34 -4.59 21.46
N PHE A 711 -7.54 -3.95 20.62
CA PHE A 711 -6.82 -4.56 19.51
C PHE A 711 -5.32 -4.35 19.68
N GLU A 712 -4.51 -5.27 19.17
CA GLU A 712 -3.06 -5.06 19.11
C GLU A 712 -2.66 -4.11 17.96
N ASP A 713 -1.58 -3.34 18.14
CA ASP A 713 -1.01 -2.51 17.08
C ASP A 713 -0.29 -3.37 16.04
N LEU A 714 -0.91 -3.60 14.89
CA LEU A 714 -0.36 -4.51 13.87
C LEU A 714 0.54 -3.84 12.84
N ARG A 715 0.76 -2.52 12.94
CA ARG A 715 1.46 -1.73 11.90
C ARG A 715 2.90 -2.20 11.62
N TRP A 716 3.60 -2.72 12.63
CA TRP A 716 5.01 -3.17 12.52
C TRP A 716 5.20 -4.53 11.85
N SER A 717 4.15 -5.33 11.67
CA SER A 717 4.27 -6.71 11.16
C SER A 717 4.44 -6.83 9.63
N LEU A 718 4.62 -5.69 8.93
CA LEU A 718 4.88 -5.55 7.49
C LEU A 718 6.16 -6.28 7.00
N HIS A 719 7.13 -6.56 7.89
CA HIS A 719 8.51 -6.85 7.47
C HIS A 719 8.96 -8.32 7.53
N GLN A 720 8.09 -9.28 7.80
CA GLN A 720 8.49 -10.70 7.73
C GLN A 720 7.78 -11.42 6.60
N ALA A 721 8.54 -11.83 5.57
CA ALA A 721 8.09 -12.85 4.64
C ALA A 721 7.82 -14.15 5.43
N LYS A 722 6.60 -14.33 5.94
CA LYS A 722 6.17 -15.64 6.45
C LYS A 722 6.27 -16.60 5.26
N ARG A 723 7.16 -17.59 5.35
CA ARG A 723 7.32 -18.66 4.33
C ARG A 723 5.98 -19.36 4.03
N GLU A 724 5.02 -19.28 4.94
CA GLU A 724 3.64 -19.71 4.75
C GLU A 724 2.81 -18.61 4.06
N LYS A 725 2.70 -18.70 2.73
CA LYS A 725 1.71 -17.93 1.97
C LYS A 725 0.31 -18.37 2.42
N GLY A 726 -0.45 -17.48 3.07
CA GLY A 726 -1.88 -17.71 3.27
C GLY A 726 -2.54 -18.01 1.93
N LYS A 727 -3.17 -19.19 1.78
CA LYS A 727 -3.75 -19.60 0.49
C LYS A 727 -4.91 -18.69 0.06
N PHE A 728 -5.65 -18.10 1.01
CA PHE A 728 -6.85 -17.29 0.74
C PHE A 728 -6.68 -15.76 0.90
N ILE A 729 -5.67 -15.29 1.66
CA ILE A 729 -5.26 -13.88 1.76
C ILE A 729 -3.74 -13.82 1.54
N ALA A 730 -3.29 -12.99 0.59
CA ALA A 730 -1.86 -12.77 0.37
C ALA A 730 -1.24 -12.03 1.57
N PHE A 731 0.02 -12.30 1.91
CA PHE A 731 0.70 -11.70 3.08
C PHE A 731 0.51 -10.18 3.19
N TRP A 732 0.77 -9.44 2.09
CA TRP A 732 0.61 -8.00 2.02
C TRP A 732 -0.83 -7.51 2.24
N GLN A 733 -1.84 -8.38 2.18
CA GLN A 733 -3.26 -8.04 2.36
C GLN A 733 -3.79 -8.41 3.75
N VAL A 734 -3.03 -9.16 4.57
CA VAL A 734 -3.43 -9.49 5.94
C VAL A 734 -3.48 -8.23 6.80
N HIS A 735 -2.45 -7.38 6.70
CA HIS A 735 -2.39 -6.10 7.45
C HIS A 735 -3.52 -5.15 7.06
N TRP A 736 -3.80 -5.05 5.76
CA TRP A 736 -4.93 -4.27 5.26
C TRP A 736 -6.26 -4.83 5.72
N PHE A 737 -6.41 -6.15 5.80
CA PHE A 737 -7.61 -6.79 6.35
C PHE A 737 -7.77 -6.47 7.84
N HIS A 738 -6.71 -6.60 8.65
CA HIS A 738 -6.76 -6.30 10.07
C HIS A 738 -7.08 -4.82 10.34
N SER A 739 -6.41 -3.91 9.63
CA SER A 739 -6.67 -2.46 9.72
C SER A 739 -8.12 -2.10 9.34
N GLN A 740 -8.68 -2.75 8.32
CA GLN A 740 -10.09 -2.57 7.94
C GLN A 740 -11.04 -3.04 9.04
N VAL A 741 -10.80 -4.20 9.65
CA VAL A 741 -11.60 -4.72 10.78
C VAL A 741 -11.51 -3.78 11.98
N GLN A 742 -10.31 -3.35 12.38
CA GLN A 742 -10.11 -2.42 13.50
C GLN A 742 -10.87 -1.10 13.27
N SER A 743 -10.74 -0.52 12.06
CA SER A 743 -11.39 0.75 11.70
C SER A 743 -12.91 0.63 11.67
N MET A 744 -13.44 -0.43 11.05
CA MET A 744 -14.89 -0.65 10.97
C MET A 744 -15.48 -0.99 12.35
N THR A 745 -14.78 -1.77 13.18
CA THR A 745 -15.19 -2.06 14.56
C THR A 745 -15.22 -0.78 15.39
N ALA A 746 -14.21 0.08 15.31
CA ALA A 746 -14.21 1.37 16.02
C ALA A 746 -15.41 2.25 15.62
N GLN A 747 -15.73 2.32 14.33
CA GLN A 747 -16.90 3.05 13.81
C GLN A 747 -18.24 2.47 14.25
N ASN A 748 -18.34 1.15 14.41
CA ASN A 748 -19.56 0.49 14.86
C ASN A 748 -19.70 0.57 16.39
N ALA A 749 -18.61 0.38 17.13
CA ALA A 749 -18.56 0.37 18.59
C ALA A 749 -18.99 1.72 19.20
N ILE A 750 -18.54 2.83 18.61
CA ILE A 750 -18.90 4.17 19.12
C ILE A 750 -20.40 4.44 19.07
N ARG A 751 -21.13 3.82 18.12
CA ARG A 751 -22.60 3.92 18.03
C ARG A 751 -23.31 3.22 19.20
N CYS A 752 -22.62 2.34 19.89
CA CYS A 752 -23.10 1.60 21.05
C CYS A 752 -22.52 2.15 22.37
N GLY A 753 -21.80 3.29 22.34
CA GLY A 753 -21.12 3.82 23.52
C GLY A 753 -19.84 3.06 23.92
N ILE A 754 -19.35 2.15 23.08
CA ILE A 754 -18.17 1.32 23.35
C ILE A 754 -16.94 1.95 22.69
N ARG A 755 -15.80 2.02 23.41
CA ARG A 755 -14.55 2.58 22.87
C ARG A 755 -13.63 1.50 22.31
N ALA A 756 -13.15 1.68 21.09
CA ALA A 756 -12.11 0.82 20.53
C ALA A 756 -10.72 1.42 20.76
N VAL A 757 -9.78 0.61 21.25
CA VAL A 757 -8.43 1.05 21.63
C VAL A 757 -7.36 0.11 21.10
N ILE A 758 -6.13 0.61 20.98
CA ILE A 758 -4.94 -0.11 20.56
C ILE A 758 -4.01 -0.30 21.76
N VAL A 759 -3.48 -1.52 21.89
CA VAL A 759 -2.45 -1.92 22.85
C VAL A 759 -1.15 -2.29 22.13
N ASP A 760 -0.04 -2.34 22.86
CA ASP A 760 1.26 -2.71 22.30
C ASP A 760 1.30 -4.20 21.92
N ALA A 761 1.47 -4.50 20.64
CA ALA A 761 1.56 -5.88 20.17
C ALA A 761 2.88 -6.58 20.55
N PHE A 762 3.81 -5.89 21.23
CA PHE A 762 5.06 -6.49 21.67
C PHE A 762 4.83 -7.75 22.52
N MET A 763 5.27 -8.90 22.00
CA MET A 763 5.20 -10.22 22.63
C MET A 763 3.80 -10.68 23.07
N SER A 764 2.72 -10.05 22.57
CA SER A 764 1.32 -10.42 22.88
C SER A 764 1.04 -11.92 22.71
N SER A 765 1.67 -12.54 21.72
CA SER A 765 1.52 -13.96 21.37
C SER A 765 2.64 -14.88 21.89
N GLN A 766 3.64 -14.32 22.58
CA GLN A 766 4.84 -15.02 23.10
C GLN A 766 4.97 -14.94 24.62
N THR A 767 4.14 -14.13 25.28
CA THR A 767 4.04 -14.03 26.74
C THR A 767 2.89 -14.90 27.24
N CYS A 768 3.07 -15.61 28.34
CA CYS A 768 1.99 -16.38 28.95
C CYS A 768 0.98 -15.44 29.62
N ALA A 769 -0.30 -15.57 29.26
CA ALA A 769 -1.37 -14.78 29.88
C ALA A 769 -1.65 -15.13 31.36
N HIS A 770 -1.09 -16.23 31.86
CA HIS A 770 -1.21 -16.68 33.25
C HIS A 770 -0.07 -16.16 34.13
N CYS A 771 1.19 -16.45 33.80
CA CYS A 771 2.34 -16.10 34.65
C CYS A 771 3.21 -14.95 34.12
N HIS A 772 2.85 -14.33 32.99
CA HIS A 772 3.57 -13.23 32.37
C HIS A 772 5.03 -13.52 31.94
N LYS A 773 5.49 -14.77 32.04
CA LYS A 773 6.79 -15.21 31.52
C LYS A 773 6.70 -15.59 30.04
N LYS A 774 7.85 -15.56 29.36
CA LYS A 774 7.97 -15.94 27.95
C LYS A 774 7.64 -17.43 27.77
N GLY A 775 6.87 -17.75 26.73
CA GLY A 775 6.60 -19.12 26.31
C GLY A 775 6.92 -19.31 24.84
N THR A 776 6.64 -20.52 24.35
CA THR A 776 7.00 -20.96 23.01
C THR A 776 5.75 -21.40 22.28
N ARG A 777 5.60 -20.97 21.03
CA ARG A 777 4.59 -21.56 20.14
C ARG A 777 5.12 -22.90 19.64
N LEU A 778 4.39 -23.97 19.95
CA LEU A 778 4.68 -25.30 19.42
C LEU A 778 4.48 -25.26 17.90
N THR A 779 5.22 -26.09 17.17
CA THR A 779 5.42 -26.06 15.70
C THR A 779 4.16 -25.78 14.87
N SER A 780 4.34 -25.21 13.66
CA SER A 780 3.30 -24.51 12.88
C SER A 780 2.01 -25.27 12.54
N ASN A 781 1.94 -26.59 12.79
CA ASN A 781 0.73 -27.38 12.61
C ASN A 781 -0.20 -27.44 13.82
N THR A 782 0.28 -27.27 15.07
CA THR A 782 -0.56 -27.46 16.27
C THR A 782 -1.16 -26.18 16.82
N LYS A 783 -0.64 -24.99 16.48
CA LYS A 783 -1.19 -23.68 16.93
C LYS A 783 -1.33 -23.54 18.45
N LEU A 784 -0.58 -24.34 19.22
CA LEU A 784 -0.57 -24.30 20.67
C LEU A 784 0.54 -23.37 21.17
N PHE A 785 0.25 -22.66 22.26
CA PHE A 785 1.21 -21.95 23.08
C PHE A 785 1.51 -22.81 24.31
N HIS A 786 2.79 -22.97 24.62
CA HIS A 786 3.27 -23.67 25.81
C HIS A 786 4.16 -22.74 26.63
N CYS A 787 3.83 -22.57 27.92
CA CYS A 787 4.65 -21.80 28.84
C CYS A 787 5.64 -22.72 29.56
N LEU A 788 6.95 -22.41 29.47
CA LEU A 788 8.02 -23.18 30.12
C LEU A 788 8.11 -22.93 31.64
N HIS A 789 7.37 -21.96 32.18
CA HIS A 789 7.45 -21.60 33.60
C HIS A 789 6.26 -22.10 34.42
N CYS A 790 5.04 -22.06 33.87
CA CYS A 790 3.84 -22.54 34.56
C CYS A 790 3.22 -23.78 33.90
N ASN A 791 3.89 -24.35 32.89
CA ASN A 791 3.46 -25.52 32.11
C ASN A 791 2.08 -25.39 31.42
N THR A 792 1.45 -24.22 31.48
CA THR A 792 0.17 -23.95 30.81
C THR A 792 0.30 -24.16 29.30
N THR A 793 -0.63 -24.94 28.74
CA THR A 793 -0.75 -25.17 27.30
C THR A 793 -2.14 -24.77 26.83
N LEU A 794 -2.24 -23.85 25.86
CA LEU A 794 -3.52 -23.38 25.31
C LEU A 794 -3.41 -22.96 23.84
N ASP A 795 -4.54 -22.65 23.19
CA ASP A 795 -4.55 -22.08 21.84
C ASP A 795 -3.77 -20.75 21.82
N ALA A 796 -2.87 -20.61 20.85
CA ALA A 796 -1.95 -19.48 20.79
C ALA A 796 -2.62 -18.17 20.36
N ASP A 797 -3.76 -18.22 19.66
CA ASP A 797 -4.58 -17.06 19.31
C ASP A 797 -5.40 -16.63 20.56
N LEU A 798 -5.88 -17.59 21.37
CA LEU A 798 -6.54 -17.30 22.68
C LEU A 798 -5.56 -16.68 23.70
N ASN A 799 -4.34 -17.19 23.80
CA ASN A 799 -3.31 -16.59 24.66
C ASN A 799 -3.05 -15.12 24.29
N ALA A 800 -3.00 -14.82 22.99
CA ALA A 800 -2.85 -13.46 22.50
C ALA A 800 -4.06 -12.59 22.86
N ALA A 801 -5.28 -13.05 22.62
CA ALA A 801 -6.51 -12.32 22.97
C ALA A 801 -6.57 -11.97 24.47
N ARG A 802 -6.17 -12.90 25.35
CA ARG A 802 -6.07 -12.66 26.80
C ARG A 802 -5.02 -11.60 27.15
N ASN A 803 -3.83 -11.66 26.56
CA ASN A 803 -2.81 -10.63 26.78
C ASN A 803 -3.26 -9.26 26.30
N ILE A 804 -3.92 -9.19 25.13
CA ILE A 804 -4.47 -7.96 24.57
C ILE A 804 -5.51 -7.34 25.51
N ALA A 805 -6.36 -8.16 26.14
CA ALA A 805 -7.33 -7.70 27.12
C ALA A 805 -6.66 -7.13 28.39
N LYS A 806 -5.53 -7.72 28.83
CA LYS A 806 -4.81 -7.30 30.05
C LYS A 806 -3.92 -6.07 29.86
N GLN A 807 -3.39 -5.83 28.66
CA GLN A 807 -2.41 -4.78 28.40
C GLN A 807 -2.94 -3.35 28.56
N ALA A 808 -2.02 -2.44 28.90
CA ALA A 808 -2.28 -1.01 28.98
C ALA A 808 -2.62 -0.40 27.61
N THR A 809 -3.51 0.60 27.63
CA THR A 809 -3.90 1.33 26.42
C THR A 809 -2.76 2.22 25.95
N VAL A 810 -2.33 2.03 24.70
CA VAL A 810 -1.31 2.90 24.07
C VAL A 810 -1.99 4.05 23.32
N LYS A 811 -3.11 3.76 22.65
CA LYS A 811 -3.78 4.73 21.80
C LYS A 811 -5.28 4.44 21.70
N VAL A 812 -6.12 5.46 21.79
CA VAL A 812 -7.54 5.33 21.40
C VAL A 812 -7.60 5.32 19.87
N LEU A 813 -8.30 4.36 19.26
CA LEU A 813 -8.45 4.36 17.81
C LEU A 813 -9.20 5.63 17.41
N PRO A 814 -8.59 6.52 16.61
CA PRO A 814 -9.27 7.73 16.20
C PRO A 814 -10.45 7.32 15.33
N VAL A 815 -11.61 7.92 15.59
CA VAL A 815 -12.73 7.93 14.63
C VAL A 815 -12.41 8.97 13.55
N SER A 816 -11.24 8.85 12.93
CA SER A 816 -10.79 9.76 11.90
C SER A 816 -11.19 9.19 10.54
N PHE A 817 -12.06 9.93 9.85
CA PHE A 817 -12.11 9.93 8.41
C PHE A 817 -10.75 10.33 7.88
N SER A 818 -9.98 9.41 7.32
CA SER A 818 -8.90 9.83 6.45
C SER A 818 -9.56 10.32 5.15
N ALA A 819 -9.40 11.63 4.88
CA ALA A 819 -9.64 12.23 3.57
C ALA A 819 -8.91 11.47 2.44
N GLU A 820 -7.89 10.67 2.78
CA GLU A 820 -7.18 9.73 1.90
C GLU A 820 -8.11 8.75 1.19
N TYR A 821 -9.23 8.33 1.81
CA TYR A 821 -10.13 7.35 1.19
C TYR A 821 -11.15 7.97 0.22
N LEU A 822 -11.55 9.24 0.44
CA LEU A 822 -12.49 9.93 -0.44
C LEU A 822 -11.76 10.55 -1.65
N CYS A 823 -10.58 11.15 -1.44
CA CYS A 823 -9.67 11.62 -2.49
C CYS A 823 -8.43 10.71 -2.57
N SER A 824 -8.57 9.49 -3.11
CA SER A 824 -7.34 8.80 -3.56
C SER A 824 -6.89 9.45 -4.87
N VAL A 825 -5.98 10.40 -4.73
CA VAL A 825 -5.01 10.71 -5.77
C VAL A 825 -4.12 9.46 -5.80
N ASP A 826 -4.36 8.54 -6.74
CA ASP A 826 -3.48 7.37 -6.87
C ASP A 826 -2.13 7.87 -7.41
N GLY A 827 -1.25 8.21 -6.48
CA GLY A 827 0.17 8.46 -6.65
C GLY A 827 1.00 7.43 -5.88
N PHE A 828 0.65 6.15 -6.02
CA PHE A 828 1.54 5.04 -5.70
C PHE A 828 1.50 4.06 -6.88
N GLN A 829 2.26 4.41 -7.91
CA GLN A 829 2.89 3.47 -8.82
C GLN A 829 4.39 3.70 -8.76
#